data_AF-A0A9P3IJV9-F1
#
_entry.id   AF-A0A9P3IJV9-F1
#
_cell.length_a   1.000
_cell.length_b   1.000
_cell.length_c   1.000
_cell.angle_alpha   90.00
_cell.angle_beta   90.00
_cell.angle_gamma   90.00
#
_symmetry.space_group_name_H-M   'P 1'
#
loop_
_entity.id
_entity.type
_entity.pdbx_description
1 polymer ?
#
loop_
_entity_poly.entity_id
_entity_poly.type
_entity_poly.pdbx_seq_one_letter_code
_entity_poly.pdbx_strand_id
1 'polypeptide(L)'
;MAGKNKKKGGGAAKASGGGVAAGGGGGKDGGQATPGKSASGRSAGSGEGPGVEELFSKLEGHIRKSEFSRVVKTADEILAASPGDADALRCKAVALIQNGSVADALKLLQAPNAPPDMAFEKAYCLYRLNRLSDSLDLLRSIDRTADTLQLEGQVLYRLGDSAACISRFEELFKKHRLDQSQLEVKTNVLAAYVMGGRSAEVKGLMESQLRVAARDAFDVAYNSACALIEMRDFRAAEEMLLLARRVGQEVLIDEELSTQEIEDELAPITVQLAYTHQMLGRRMEALESYVAFLKRKPADAPSAAVAVTNLLALRGARDVVDGLKRLDRVVAVKESEGKAGKEGGKGEGKGEGKGVEVVFLENLETKLSRKQKAAVVLNRFLLLVAANRLDEARASLPCLERLLPDTEDPLPLHAALLIKEGRTDAVPSILASLAAASPATAPADSGSETGGAAAAWGEAAGGAGAGAGAGAGGGYSRVQSARLLSAQAAAMAGQWAQAAGELGAVEGIQHRPAVVATLMDLKERAGDVAGAEAVVDAAVEWWRNHMDVSSATDLASIRESLLRAAAEFKARHGAVKGAADDWQALRKMASTQTLKTQALAGLVSCTAQVDPATAEKLASELPPMPGTSGLDVSSLLQRPGPSAFSHSAAAAARAAKRPAPDDESAAASAAAAASERARAKKKRKRKVILPKGFDPANPGPPPDPERWLPRRERSSFRPKKKDKRKVDVRGAQGAAVVKGEKAEGGGVVGGLSGDGDGGKGGGKTSAAAAAAGKDKGGDGGKKKGGGRKGRR
;
A
#
# COMPACT_ATOMS: atom_id res chain seq x y z
N MET A 1 -52.00 -37.88 5.86
CA MET A 1 -51.73 -39.13 5.08
C MET A 1 -50.40 -38.99 4.34
N ALA A 2 -49.83 -40.08 3.83
CA ALA A 2 -48.52 -40.04 3.18
C ALA A 2 -48.57 -39.49 1.74
N GLY A 3 -47.61 -38.65 1.39
CA GLY A 3 -47.48 -38.08 0.04
C GLY A 3 -46.04 -37.63 -0.22
N LYS A 4 -45.17 -38.55 -0.67
CA LYS A 4 -43.82 -38.19 -1.13
C LYS A 4 -43.94 -37.34 -2.40
N ASN A 5 -43.44 -36.12 -2.39
CA ASN A 5 -43.25 -35.35 -3.62
C ASN A 5 -41.91 -34.60 -3.61
N LYS A 6 -41.31 -34.41 -4.79
CA LYS A 6 -39.93 -33.91 -4.93
C LYS A 6 -39.85 -32.42 -4.57
N LYS A 7 -39.12 -32.07 -3.49
CA LYS A 7 -38.49 -30.74 -3.41
C LYS A 7 -37.51 -30.62 -4.59
N LYS A 8 -37.80 -29.75 -5.57
CA LYS A 8 -36.72 -29.08 -6.30
C LYS A 8 -36.07 -28.09 -5.34
N GLY A 9 -34.75 -27.95 -5.36
CA GLY A 9 -34.07 -26.92 -4.58
C GLY A 9 -34.48 -25.53 -5.06
N GLY A 10 -34.95 -24.68 -4.14
CA GLY A 10 -34.95 -23.24 -4.35
C GLY A 10 -33.58 -22.72 -3.93
N GLY A 11 -32.82 -22.16 -4.88
CA GLY A 11 -31.42 -21.78 -4.64
C GLY A 11 -31.27 -20.66 -3.61
N ALA A 12 -30.15 -20.68 -2.87
CA ALA A 12 -29.77 -19.55 -2.04
C ALA A 12 -29.38 -18.37 -2.95
N ALA A 13 -30.20 -17.33 -2.98
CA ALA A 13 -29.94 -16.17 -3.84
C ALA A 13 -28.60 -15.49 -3.49
N LYS A 14 -27.67 -15.45 -4.47
CA LYS A 14 -26.46 -14.62 -4.41
C LYS A 14 -26.83 -13.19 -4.03
N ALA A 15 -26.14 -12.62 -3.04
CA ALA A 15 -26.45 -11.29 -2.51
C ALA A 15 -25.84 -10.16 -3.35
N SER A 16 -26.16 -10.11 -4.65
CA SER A 16 -25.78 -9.00 -5.53
C SER A 16 -26.57 -7.74 -5.17
N GLY A 17 -25.86 -6.62 -5.02
CA GLY A 17 -26.40 -5.38 -4.45
C GLY A 17 -26.96 -4.42 -5.50
N GLY A 18 -28.21 -4.61 -5.91
CA GLY A 18 -28.93 -3.65 -6.77
C GLY A 18 -29.20 -2.32 -6.06
N GLY A 19 -28.85 -1.19 -6.71
CA GLY A 19 -28.98 0.16 -6.14
C GLY A 19 -30.40 0.71 -6.14
N VAL A 20 -30.72 1.57 -5.17
CA VAL A 20 -32.01 2.26 -5.07
C VAL A 20 -32.06 3.44 -6.05
N ALA A 21 -32.99 3.40 -7.01
CA ALA A 21 -33.30 4.54 -7.88
C ALA A 21 -34.30 5.50 -7.20
N ALA A 22 -34.08 6.80 -7.33
CA ALA A 22 -34.91 7.83 -6.71
C ALA A 22 -36.24 8.07 -7.46
N GLY A 23 -37.29 8.46 -6.73
CA GLY A 23 -38.55 8.88 -7.31
C GLY A 23 -38.51 10.29 -7.92
N GLY A 24 -39.19 10.48 -9.05
CA GLY A 24 -39.48 11.79 -9.64
C GLY A 24 -40.98 12.00 -9.78
N GLY A 25 -41.46 13.22 -9.55
CA GLY A 25 -42.87 13.59 -9.61
C GLY A 25 -43.19 14.59 -10.73
N GLY A 26 -44.47 14.67 -11.10
CA GLY A 26 -44.99 15.48 -12.21
C GLY A 26 -45.74 14.59 -13.23
N GLY A 27 -46.86 15.01 -13.81
CA GLY A 27 -47.62 16.25 -13.65
C GLY A 27 -49.11 16.05 -13.95
N LYS A 28 -49.89 17.14 -13.97
CA LYS A 28 -51.31 17.14 -14.35
C LYS A 28 -51.46 17.31 -15.87
N ASP A 29 -52.51 16.71 -16.42
CA ASP A 29 -53.57 17.33 -17.26
C ASP A 29 -54.70 16.26 -17.38
N GLY A 30 -55.99 16.56 -17.56
CA GLY A 30 -56.61 17.37 -18.60
C GLY A 30 -56.94 16.46 -19.80
N GLY A 31 -58.17 16.11 -20.16
CA GLY A 31 -59.49 16.45 -19.59
C GLY A 31 -60.52 16.60 -20.71
N GLN A 32 -61.35 15.59 -20.97
CA GLN A 32 -62.48 15.65 -21.92
C GLN A 32 -63.51 14.55 -21.65
N ALA A 33 -64.76 14.70 -22.12
CA ALA A 33 -65.89 13.91 -21.64
C ALA A 33 -67.02 13.70 -22.66
N THR A 34 -67.81 12.63 -22.46
CA THR A 34 -69.12 12.33 -23.07
C THR A 34 -69.11 11.93 -24.57
N PRO A 35 -70.18 11.30 -25.13
CA PRO A 35 -71.47 10.94 -24.52
C PRO A 35 -71.82 9.44 -24.54
N GLY A 36 -72.75 9.08 -23.66
CA GLY A 36 -73.11 7.70 -23.36
C GLY A 36 -74.01 6.97 -24.36
N LYS A 37 -74.30 5.72 -24.01
CA LYS A 37 -75.42 4.92 -24.52
C LYS A 37 -76.13 4.26 -23.34
N SER A 38 -77.45 4.16 -23.45
CA SER A 38 -78.35 3.84 -22.33
C SER A 38 -78.65 2.36 -22.16
N ALA A 39 -78.65 1.93 -20.90
CA ALA A 39 -79.51 0.90 -20.30
C ALA A 39 -79.94 -0.33 -21.12
N SER A 40 -79.53 -1.51 -20.63
CA SER A 40 -80.51 -2.58 -20.39
C SER A 40 -80.28 -3.14 -18.98
N GLY A 41 -81.35 -3.26 -18.20
CA GLY A 41 -81.27 -3.75 -16.82
C GLY A 41 -81.27 -5.27 -16.79
N ARG A 42 -80.33 -5.87 -16.06
CA ARG A 42 -80.46 -7.25 -15.56
C ARG A 42 -80.30 -7.25 -14.05
N SER A 43 -81.31 -7.85 -13.41
CA SER A 43 -81.41 -8.30 -12.02
C SER A 43 -80.15 -8.14 -11.17
N ALA A 44 -80.26 -7.40 -10.07
CA ALA A 44 -79.30 -7.45 -8.98
C ALA A 44 -79.33 -8.84 -8.34
N GLY A 45 -78.48 -9.74 -8.82
CA GLY A 45 -78.15 -10.97 -8.11
C GLY A 45 -77.31 -10.62 -6.89
N SER A 46 -77.84 -10.88 -5.69
CA SER A 46 -77.06 -10.90 -4.45
C SER A 46 -76.16 -12.13 -4.43
N GLY A 47 -75.16 -12.14 -5.30
CA GLY A 47 -74.06 -13.09 -5.25
C GLY A 47 -73.17 -12.75 -4.06
N GLU A 48 -72.93 -13.74 -3.19
CA GLU A 48 -71.95 -13.62 -2.12
C GLU A 48 -70.56 -13.34 -2.72
N GLY A 49 -69.69 -12.70 -1.93
CA GLY A 49 -68.29 -12.56 -2.34
C GLY A 49 -67.65 -13.93 -2.56
N PRO A 50 -66.61 -14.05 -3.42
CA PRO A 50 -65.97 -15.33 -3.72
C PRO A 50 -65.63 -16.05 -2.42
N GLY A 51 -66.15 -17.28 -2.28
CA GLY A 51 -66.08 -18.01 -1.01
C GLY A 51 -64.63 -18.16 -0.54
N VAL A 52 -64.41 -18.18 0.77
CA VAL A 52 -63.04 -18.25 1.34
C VAL A 52 -62.27 -19.46 0.76
N GLU A 53 -62.97 -20.56 0.47
CA GLU A 53 -62.45 -21.76 -0.22
C GLU A 53 -62.03 -21.51 -1.69
N GLU A 54 -62.74 -20.66 -2.43
CA GLU A 54 -62.35 -20.22 -3.78
C GLU A 54 -61.10 -19.32 -3.72
N LEU A 55 -61.04 -18.42 -2.73
CA LEU A 55 -59.86 -17.58 -2.50
C LEU A 55 -58.63 -18.41 -2.11
N PHE A 56 -58.78 -19.47 -1.29
CA PHE A 56 -57.70 -20.41 -1.01
C PHE A 56 -57.29 -21.23 -2.25
N SER A 57 -58.25 -21.63 -3.10
CA SER A 57 -57.96 -22.31 -4.37
C SER A 57 -57.16 -21.41 -5.32
N LYS A 58 -57.52 -20.12 -5.41
CA LYS A 58 -56.79 -19.07 -6.12
C LYS A 58 -55.40 -18.83 -5.51
N LEU A 59 -55.29 -18.79 -4.18
CA LEU A 59 -54.03 -18.64 -3.44
C LEU A 59 -53.05 -19.78 -3.78
N GLU A 60 -53.50 -21.04 -3.71
CA GLU A 60 -52.66 -22.18 -4.07
C GLU A 60 -52.26 -22.15 -5.56
N GLY A 61 -53.17 -21.72 -6.44
CA GLY A 61 -52.90 -21.49 -7.86
C GLY A 61 -51.80 -20.45 -8.13
N HIS A 62 -51.66 -19.43 -7.28
CA HIS A 62 -50.56 -18.46 -7.34
C HIS A 62 -49.27 -19.00 -6.70
N ILE A 63 -49.36 -19.76 -5.59
CA ILE A 63 -48.20 -20.41 -4.93
C ILE A 63 -47.53 -21.41 -5.89
N ARG A 64 -48.32 -22.27 -6.56
CA ARG A 64 -47.82 -23.26 -7.55
C ARG A 64 -47.13 -22.62 -8.77
N LYS A 65 -47.33 -21.32 -9.00
CA LYS A 65 -46.69 -20.52 -10.07
C LYS A 65 -45.55 -19.62 -9.57
N SER A 66 -45.23 -19.65 -8.28
CA SER A 66 -44.30 -18.70 -7.63
C SER A 66 -44.67 -17.23 -7.79
N GLU A 67 -45.97 -16.91 -7.98
CA GLU A 67 -46.45 -15.54 -8.19
C GLU A 67 -46.60 -14.79 -6.85
N PHE A 68 -45.53 -14.70 -6.05
CA PHE A 68 -45.59 -14.28 -4.64
C PHE A 68 -46.29 -12.92 -4.41
N SER A 69 -46.06 -11.93 -5.27
CA SER A 69 -46.78 -10.64 -5.24
C SER A 69 -48.32 -10.76 -5.41
N ARG A 70 -48.83 -11.84 -6.01
CA ARG A 70 -50.28 -12.16 -6.07
C ARG A 70 -50.73 -13.03 -4.90
N VAL A 71 -49.85 -13.90 -4.38
CA VAL A 71 -50.10 -14.65 -3.14
C VAL A 71 -50.35 -13.70 -1.98
N VAL A 72 -49.53 -12.64 -1.81
CA VAL A 72 -49.75 -11.60 -0.79
C VAL A 72 -51.13 -10.96 -0.94
N LYS A 73 -51.51 -10.52 -2.14
CA LYS A 73 -52.81 -9.88 -2.39
C LYS A 73 -54.00 -10.80 -2.13
N THR A 74 -53.92 -12.06 -2.56
CA THR A 74 -55.01 -13.04 -2.32
C THR A 74 -55.09 -13.41 -0.84
N ALA A 75 -53.97 -13.43 -0.11
CA ALA A 75 -53.99 -13.57 1.34
C ALA A 75 -54.55 -12.32 2.04
N ASP A 76 -54.33 -11.11 1.53
CA ASP A 76 -54.99 -9.89 2.01
C ASP A 76 -56.51 -9.92 1.77
N GLU A 77 -56.97 -10.43 0.62
CA GLU A 77 -58.40 -10.69 0.35
C GLU A 77 -59.00 -11.69 1.36
N ILE A 78 -58.30 -12.77 1.69
CA ILE A 78 -58.74 -13.76 2.71
C ILE A 78 -58.74 -13.13 4.10
N LEU A 79 -57.69 -12.38 4.48
CA LEU A 79 -57.57 -11.77 5.81
C LEU A 79 -58.56 -10.59 6.01
N ALA A 80 -59.07 -9.99 4.94
CA ALA A 80 -60.18 -9.04 5.01
C ALA A 80 -61.52 -9.74 5.37
N ALA A 81 -61.70 -11.00 4.96
CA ALA A 81 -62.86 -11.82 5.32
C ALA A 81 -62.68 -12.56 6.66
N SER A 82 -61.45 -12.96 7.00
CA SER A 82 -61.10 -13.70 8.22
C SER A 82 -59.78 -13.18 8.83
N PRO A 83 -59.80 -12.10 9.64
CA PRO A 83 -58.59 -11.43 10.15
C PRO A 83 -57.69 -12.26 11.09
N GLY A 84 -58.15 -13.44 11.51
CA GLY A 84 -57.42 -14.38 12.37
C GLY A 84 -56.98 -15.66 11.67
N ASP A 85 -57.11 -15.75 10.35
CA ASP A 85 -56.79 -16.98 9.62
C ASP A 85 -55.29 -17.30 9.62
N ALA A 86 -54.91 -18.39 10.28
CA ALA A 86 -53.52 -18.78 10.48
C ALA A 86 -52.82 -19.22 9.18
N ASP A 87 -53.54 -19.81 8.22
CA ASP A 87 -52.94 -20.28 6.96
C ASP A 87 -52.77 -19.14 5.96
N ALA A 88 -53.71 -18.20 5.89
CA ALA A 88 -53.53 -16.97 5.15
C ALA A 88 -52.36 -16.13 5.73
N LEU A 89 -52.21 -16.06 7.06
CA LEU A 89 -51.05 -15.43 7.72
C LEU A 89 -49.74 -16.16 7.38
N ARG A 90 -49.69 -17.50 7.47
CA ARG A 90 -48.51 -18.31 7.08
C ARG A 90 -48.12 -18.08 5.62
N CYS A 91 -49.07 -18.24 4.69
CA CYS A 91 -48.84 -18.03 3.26
C CYS A 91 -48.39 -16.60 2.96
N LYS A 92 -48.98 -15.58 3.60
CA LYS A 92 -48.57 -14.17 3.45
C LYS A 92 -47.16 -13.93 3.97
N ALA A 93 -46.79 -14.47 5.14
CA ALA A 93 -45.44 -14.34 5.69
C ALA A 93 -44.38 -14.93 4.75
N VAL A 94 -44.58 -16.17 4.30
CA VAL A 94 -43.65 -16.84 3.36
C VAL A 94 -43.60 -16.10 2.02
N ALA A 95 -44.74 -15.65 1.48
CA ALA A 95 -44.77 -14.90 0.24
C ALA A 95 -44.06 -13.55 0.34
N LEU A 96 -44.20 -12.81 1.46
CA LEU A 96 -43.45 -11.57 1.71
C LEU A 96 -41.94 -11.82 1.78
N ILE A 97 -41.49 -12.91 2.42
CA ILE A 97 -40.08 -13.30 2.47
C ILE A 97 -39.53 -13.61 1.06
N GLN A 98 -40.24 -14.42 0.28
CA GLN A 98 -39.85 -14.77 -1.10
C GLN A 98 -39.89 -13.57 -2.05
N ASN A 99 -40.83 -12.64 -1.85
CA ASN A 99 -40.93 -11.38 -2.58
C ASN A 99 -39.94 -10.29 -2.07
N GLY A 100 -38.92 -10.67 -1.30
CA GLY A 100 -37.89 -9.76 -0.75
C GLY A 100 -38.40 -8.72 0.27
N SER A 101 -39.69 -8.75 0.61
CA SER A 101 -40.42 -7.78 1.43
C SER A 101 -40.25 -8.07 2.94
N VAL A 102 -39.02 -8.39 3.34
CA VAL A 102 -38.67 -8.98 4.65
C VAL A 102 -39.05 -8.09 5.83
N ALA A 103 -38.97 -6.76 5.67
CA ALA A 103 -39.36 -5.81 6.72
C ALA A 103 -40.85 -5.92 7.08
N ASP A 104 -41.72 -6.18 6.10
CA ASP A 104 -43.16 -6.32 6.31
C ASP A 104 -43.54 -7.74 6.77
N ALA A 105 -42.78 -8.75 6.33
CA ALA A 105 -42.86 -10.10 6.92
C ALA A 105 -42.54 -10.07 8.42
N LEU A 106 -41.49 -9.35 8.85
CA LEU A 106 -41.14 -9.23 10.27
C LEU A 106 -42.23 -8.51 11.07
N LYS A 107 -42.83 -7.43 10.54
CA LYS A 107 -43.96 -6.74 11.20
C LYS A 107 -45.13 -7.70 11.42
N LEU A 108 -45.49 -8.48 10.40
CA LEU A 108 -46.57 -9.46 10.47
C LEU A 108 -46.27 -10.58 11.49
N LEU A 109 -45.02 -11.06 11.54
CA LEU A 109 -44.55 -12.04 12.53
C LEU A 109 -44.27 -11.44 13.93
N GLN A 110 -44.51 -10.14 14.12
CA GLN A 110 -44.46 -9.44 15.41
C GLN A 110 -45.84 -8.97 15.90
N ALA A 111 -46.90 -9.15 15.10
CA ALA A 111 -48.26 -8.80 15.50
C ALA A 111 -48.82 -9.78 16.57
N PRO A 112 -49.77 -9.37 17.42
CA PRO A 112 -50.35 -10.23 18.46
C PRO A 112 -51.10 -11.47 17.93
N ASN A 113 -51.52 -11.45 16.66
CA ASN A 113 -52.17 -12.56 15.96
C ASN A 113 -51.20 -13.39 15.09
N ALA A 114 -49.88 -13.21 15.22
CA ALA A 114 -48.90 -13.97 14.45
C ALA A 114 -48.97 -15.49 14.75
N PRO A 115 -48.84 -16.38 13.74
CA PRO A 115 -48.83 -17.83 13.98
C PRO A 115 -47.64 -18.24 14.88
N PRO A 116 -47.86 -19.02 15.96
CA PRO A 116 -46.83 -19.34 16.96
C PRO A 116 -45.75 -20.30 16.45
N ASP A 117 -46.06 -21.05 15.38
CA ASP A 117 -45.19 -21.99 14.69
C ASP A 117 -44.12 -21.31 13.80
N MET A 118 -44.30 -20.03 13.44
CA MET A 118 -43.47 -19.29 12.48
C MET A 118 -42.22 -18.63 13.11
N ALA A 119 -41.68 -19.23 14.18
CA ALA A 119 -40.54 -18.69 14.91
C ALA A 119 -39.24 -18.72 14.08
N PHE A 120 -39.07 -19.72 13.22
CA PHE A 120 -37.91 -19.85 12.33
C PHE A 120 -37.91 -18.76 11.25
N GLU A 121 -39.04 -18.52 10.59
CA GLU A 121 -39.22 -17.46 9.58
C GLU A 121 -38.98 -16.08 10.18
N LYS A 122 -39.40 -15.88 11.44
CA LYS A 122 -39.14 -14.65 12.21
C LYS A 122 -37.65 -14.45 12.48
N ALA A 123 -36.93 -15.52 12.87
CA ALA A 123 -35.46 -15.48 13.01
C ALA A 123 -34.77 -15.21 11.67
N TYR A 124 -35.20 -15.87 10.59
CA TYR A 124 -34.70 -15.63 9.24
C TYR A 124 -34.91 -14.17 8.78
N CYS A 125 -36.06 -13.57 9.10
CA CYS A 125 -36.31 -12.15 8.84
C CYS A 125 -35.34 -11.25 9.62
N LEU A 126 -35.07 -11.54 10.90
CA LEU A 126 -34.10 -10.80 11.71
C LEU A 126 -32.68 -10.92 11.14
N TYR A 127 -32.23 -12.12 10.76
CA TYR A 127 -30.96 -12.36 10.07
C TYR A 127 -30.83 -11.56 8.77
N ARG A 128 -31.84 -11.61 7.89
CA ARG A 128 -31.90 -10.87 6.62
C ARG A 128 -31.94 -9.36 6.81
N LEU A 129 -32.47 -8.87 7.93
CA LEU A 129 -32.47 -7.45 8.33
C LEU A 129 -31.26 -7.06 9.20
N ASN A 130 -30.23 -7.91 9.24
CA ASN A 130 -28.97 -7.69 9.98
C ASN A 130 -29.10 -7.59 11.52
N ARG A 131 -30.23 -8.01 12.09
CA ARG A 131 -30.48 -8.09 13.54
C ARG A 131 -29.97 -9.43 14.08
N LEU A 132 -28.65 -9.61 14.03
CA LEU A 132 -28.00 -10.91 14.25
C LEU A 132 -28.12 -11.41 15.71
N SER A 133 -28.04 -10.52 16.71
CA SER A 133 -28.31 -10.83 18.11
C SER A 133 -29.70 -11.44 18.30
N ASP A 134 -30.71 -10.69 17.88
CA ASP A 134 -32.13 -10.99 18.05
C ASP A 134 -32.50 -12.28 17.31
N SER A 135 -31.85 -12.52 16.15
CA SER A 135 -31.97 -13.77 15.40
C SER A 135 -31.39 -14.95 16.18
N LEU A 136 -30.20 -14.80 16.78
CA LEU A 136 -29.54 -15.87 17.53
C LEU A 136 -30.30 -16.23 18.81
N ASP A 137 -30.77 -15.23 19.55
CA ASP A 137 -31.53 -15.44 20.79
C ASP A 137 -32.91 -16.05 20.54
N LEU A 138 -33.54 -15.74 19.40
CA LEU A 138 -34.75 -16.43 18.96
C LEU A 138 -34.44 -17.89 18.55
N LEU A 139 -33.38 -18.15 17.79
CA LEU A 139 -32.99 -19.51 17.38
C LEU A 139 -32.67 -20.43 18.56
N ARG A 140 -32.02 -19.91 19.61
CA ARG A 140 -31.74 -20.61 20.87
C ARG A 140 -33.00 -21.13 21.58
N SER A 141 -34.17 -20.57 21.27
CA SER A 141 -35.48 -20.98 21.83
C SER A 141 -36.27 -21.95 20.95
N ILE A 142 -35.76 -22.31 19.77
CA ILE A 142 -36.41 -23.18 18.77
C ILE A 142 -35.75 -24.57 18.78
N ASP A 143 -36.53 -25.61 18.45
CA ASP A 143 -36.01 -26.97 18.28
C ASP A 143 -34.88 -27.03 17.24
N ARG A 144 -33.79 -27.72 17.60
CA ARG A 144 -32.58 -27.83 16.76
C ARG A 144 -32.75 -28.80 15.60
N THR A 145 -33.55 -28.40 14.61
CA THR A 145 -33.62 -29.03 13.29
C THR A 145 -32.37 -28.74 12.46
N ALA A 146 -32.21 -29.43 11.33
CA ALA A 146 -31.12 -29.15 10.37
C ALA A 146 -31.14 -27.69 9.89
N ASP A 147 -32.32 -27.18 9.54
CA ASP A 147 -32.50 -25.81 9.03
C ASP A 147 -32.21 -24.76 10.14
N THR A 148 -32.59 -25.06 11.39
CA THR A 148 -32.27 -24.24 12.57
C THR A 148 -30.77 -24.18 12.81
N LEU A 149 -30.09 -25.33 12.83
CA LEU A 149 -28.63 -25.41 13.03
C LEU A 149 -27.85 -24.74 11.89
N GLN A 150 -28.32 -24.83 10.65
CA GLN A 150 -27.73 -24.13 9.51
C GLN A 150 -27.85 -22.61 9.67
N LEU A 151 -29.02 -22.10 10.09
CA LEU A 151 -29.21 -20.67 10.30
C LEU A 151 -28.46 -20.15 11.55
N GLU A 152 -28.38 -20.92 12.64
CA GLU A 152 -27.49 -20.61 13.78
C GLU A 152 -26.03 -20.47 13.31
N GLY A 153 -25.54 -21.42 12.50
CA GLY A 153 -24.20 -21.38 11.93
C GLY A 153 -23.95 -20.14 11.06
N GLN A 154 -24.90 -19.78 10.19
CA GLN A 154 -24.84 -18.58 9.35
C GLN A 154 -24.90 -17.27 10.15
N VAL A 155 -25.69 -17.21 11.23
CA VAL A 155 -25.76 -16.04 12.14
C VAL A 155 -24.43 -15.88 12.88
N LEU A 156 -23.88 -16.94 13.46
CA LEU A 156 -22.60 -16.91 14.19
C LEU A 156 -21.41 -16.59 13.29
N TYR A 157 -21.39 -17.11 12.06
CA TYR A 157 -20.39 -16.74 11.04
C TYR A 157 -20.38 -15.23 10.78
N ARG A 158 -21.56 -14.60 10.66
CA ARG A 158 -21.68 -13.15 10.46
C ARG A 158 -21.42 -12.31 11.73
N LEU A 159 -21.54 -12.90 12.92
CA LEU A 159 -21.12 -12.30 14.19
C LEU A 159 -19.59 -12.40 14.42
N GLY A 160 -18.90 -13.29 13.70
CA GLY A 160 -17.46 -13.55 13.87
C GLY A 160 -17.12 -14.53 15.00
N ASP A 161 -18.10 -15.20 15.59
CA ASP A 161 -17.88 -16.29 16.56
C ASP A 161 -17.61 -17.60 15.81
N SER A 162 -16.40 -17.73 15.27
CA SER A 162 -15.98 -18.91 14.51
C SER A 162 -16.01 -20.20 15.35
N ALA A 163 -15.79 -20.11 16.66
CA ALA A 163 -15.78 -21.27 17.55
C ALA A 163 -17.20 -21.86 17.73
N ALA A 164 -18.18 -21.02 18.06
CA ALA A 164 -19.57 -21.45 18.13
C ALA A 164 -20.12 -21.82 16.75
N CYS A 165 -19.76 -21.08 15.70
CA CYS A 165 -20.14 -21.37 14.32
C CYS A 165 -19.72 -22.79 13.88
N ILE A 166 -18.46 -23.15 14.08
CA ILE A 166 -17.96 -24.50 13.77
C ILE A 166 -18.66 -25.55 14.67
N SER A 167 -18.91 -25.25 15.95
CA SER A 167 -19.71 -26.14 16.82
C SER A 167 -21.12 -26.41 16.28
N ARG A 168 -21.81 -25.40 15.73
CA ARG A 168 -23.14 -25.58 15.10
C ARG A 168 -23.06 -26.46 13.86
N PHE A 169 -22.09 -26.21 12.98
CA PHE A 169 -21.91 -27.01 11.76
C PHE A 169 -21.46 -28.44 12.05
N GLU A 170 -20.60 -28.66 13.04
CA GLU A 170 -20.28 -29.99 13.54
C GLU A 170 -21.52 -30.70 14.11
N GLU A 171 -22.40 -30.01 14.85
CA GLU A 171 -23.67 -30.58 15.33
C GLU A 171 -24.59 -30.94 14.15
N LEU A 172 -24.66 -30.09 13.12
CA LEU A 172 -25.44 -30.31 11.90
C LEU A 172 -25.02 -31.58 11.17
N PHE A 173 -23.75 -31.71 10.75
CA PHE A 173 -23.35 -32.87 9.92
C PHE A 173 -23.15 -34.18 10.71
N LYS A 174 -23.05 -34.13 12.05
CA LYS A 174 -23.09 -35.31 12.91
C LYS A 174 -24.52 -35.86 13.09
N LYS A 175 -25.52 -34.99 13.21
CA LYS A 175 -26.95 -35.37 13.35
C LYS A 175 -27.63 -35.66 12.00
N HIS A 176 -27.28 -34.90 10.96
CA HIS A 176 -27.92 -34.93 9.65
C HIS A 176 -26.86 -35.18 8.57
N ARG A 177 -26.91 -36.34 7.90
CA ARG A 177 -25.97 -36.68 6.81
C ARG A 177 -26.19 -35.74 5.61
N LEU A 178 -25.23 -34.85 5.37
CA LEU A 178 -25.24 -33.95 4.22
C LEU A 178 -24.99 -34.71 2.91
N ASP A 179 -26.00 -34.80 2.04
CA ASP A 179 -25.91 -35.49 0.76
C ASP A 179 -25.18 -34.67 -0.33
N GLN A 180 -25.15 -35.14 -1.58
CA GLN A 180 -24.49 -34.44 -2.68
C GLN A 180 -25.26 -33.18 -3.16
N SER A 181 -26.55 -33.04 -2.88
CA SER A 181 -27.34 -31.87 -3.26
C SER A 181 -27.06 -30.65 -2.36
N GLN A 182 -26.62 -30.87 -1.12
CA GLN A 182 -26.35 -29.83 -0.13
C GLN A 182 -24.94 -29.21 -0.26
N LEU A 183 -24.47 -29.01 -1.50
CA LEU A 183 -23.12 -28.50 -1.77
C LEU A 183 -22.90 -27.09 -1.18
N GLU A 184 -23.88 -26.21 -1.28
CA GLU A 184 -23.88 -24.88 -0.63
C GLU A 184 -23.58 -24.96 0.88
N VAL A 185 -24.20 -25.92 1.58
CA VAL A 185 -24.01 -26.12 3.03
C VAL A 185 -22.58 -26.54 3.30
N LYS A 186 -22.04 -27.48 2.51
CA LYS A 186 -20.65 -27.97 2.64
C LYS A 186 -19.64 -26.85 2.40
N THR A 187 -19.85 -26.02 1.39
CA THR A 187 -19.06 -24.80 1.13
C THR A 187 -19.05 -23.85 2.32
N ASN A 188 -20.22 -23.61 2.95
CA ASN A 188 -20.31 -22.77 4.15
C ASN A 188 -19.56 -23.38 5.35
N VAL A 189 -19.57 -24.71 5.53
CA VAL A 189 -18.74 -25.38 6.57
C VAL A 189 -17.25 -25.15 6.30
N LEU A 190 -16.79 -25.28 5.05
CA LEU A 190 -15.38 -25.04 4.69
C LEU A 190 -14.96 -23.60 5.00
N ALA A 191 -15.77 -22.62 4.60
CA ALA A 191 -15.53 -21.21 4.91
C ALA A 191 -15.48 -20.95 6.44
N ALA A 192 -16.33 -21.61 7.23
CA ALA A 192 -16.32 -21.50 8.69
C ALA A 192 -15.04 -22.08 9.32
N TYR A 193 -14.54 -23.22 8.84
CA TYR A 193 -13.28 -23.82 9.33
C TYR A 193 -12.07 -22.93 9.03
N VAL A 194 -12.00 -22.33 7.84
CA VAL A 194 -10.96 -21.35 7.48
C VAL A 194 -11.05 -20.11 8.36
N MET A 195 -12.23 -19.48 8.45
CA MET A 195 -12.45 -18.30 9.31
C MET A 195 -12.27 -18.57 10.82
N GLY A 196 -12.19 -19.84 11.25
CA GLY A 196 -11.82 -20.25 12.60
C GLY A 196 -10.36 -20.68 12.78
N GLY A 197 -9.51 -20.54 11.76
CA GLY A 197 -8.10 -20.95 11.80
C GLY A 197 -7.86 -22.46 11.84
N ARG A 198 -8.90 -23.30 11.63
CA ARG A 198 -8.79 -24.77 11.57
C ARG A 198 -8.43 -25.26 10.16
N SER A 199 -7.70 -24.45 9.40
CA SER A 199 -7.33 -24.69 7.99
C SER A 199 -6.53 -25.98 7.76
N ALA A 200 -5.78 -26.46 8.76
CA ALA A 200 -5.11 -27.77 8.70
C ALA A 200 -6.08 -28.97 8.62
N GLU A 201 -7.29 -28.84 9.16
CA GLU A 201 -8.30 -29.90 9.15
C GLU A 201 -9.14 -29.92 7.86
N VAL A 202 -9.15 -28.81 7.10
CA VAL A 202 -10.02 -28.61 5.92
C VAL A 202 -9.89 -29.74 4.89
N LYS A 203 -8.67 -30.22 4.62
CA LYS A 203 -8.46 -31.35 3.70
C LYS A 203 -9.10 -32.65 4.20
N GLY A 204 -8.88 -33.00 5.48
CA GLY A 204 -9.47 -34.19 6.08
C GLY A 204 -10.99 -34.11 6.20
N LEU A 205 -11.53 -32.93 6.48
CA LEU A 205 -12.95 -32.62 6.51
C LEU A 205 -13.62 -32.83 5.13
N MET A 206 -12.99 -32.33 4.06
CA MET A 206 -13.44 -32.53 2.67
C MET A 206 -13.47 -34.01 2.28
N GLU A 207 -12.40 -34.75 2.55
CA GLU A 207 -12.24 -36.15 2.14
C GLU A 207 -13.14 -37.11 2.94
N SER A 208 -13.20 -36.97 4.27
CA SER A 208 -13.83 -37.97 5.15
C SER A 208 -15.31 -37.71 5.46
N GLN A 209 -15.66 -36.46 5.80
CA GLN A 209 -16.98 -36.10 6.37
C GLN A 209 -17.89 -35.46 5.32
N LEU A 210 -17.43 -34.43 4.63
CA LEU A 210 -18.24 -33.71 3.63
C LEU A 210 -18.29 -34.45 2.28
N ARG A 211 -17.26 -35.23 1.96
CA ARG A 211 -17.12 -36.02 0.72
C ARG A 211 -17.32 -35.17 -0.54
N VAL A 212 -16.49 -34.14 -0.65
CA VAL A 212 -16.49 -33.13 -1.72
C VAL A 212 -15.06 -32.87 -2.17
N ALA A 213 -14.84 -32.79 -3.48
CA ALA A 213 -13.58 -32.40 -4.08
C ALA A 213 -13.62 -30.93 -4.55
N ALA A 214 -12.47 -30.28 -4.60
CA ALA A 214 -12.37 -28.87 -5.01
C ALA A 214 -12.89 -28.57 -6.44
N ARG A 215 -12.86 -29.57 -7.33
CA ARG A 215 -13.42 -29.44 -8.70
C ARG A 215 -14.95 -29.42 -8.75
N ASP A 216 -15.64 -29.76 -7.65
CA ASP A 216 -17.09 -29.97 -7.65
C ASP A 216 -17.87 -28.63 -7.64
N ALA A 217 -17.24 -27.55 -7.17
CA ALA A 217 -17.66 -26.16 -7.37
C ALA A 217 -16.50 -25.18 -7.11
N PHE A 218 -16.48 -24.03 -7.78
CA PHE A 218 -15.37 -23.08 -7.67
C PHE A 218 -15.21 -22.47 -6.27
N ASP A 219 -16.30 -22.29 -5.52
CA ASP A 219 -16.25 -21.83 -4.12
C ASP A 219 -15.56 -22.84 -3.19
N VAL A 220 -15.64 -24.13 -3.50
CA VAL A 220 -14.92 -25.18 -2.78
C VAL A 220 -13.42 -25.03 -3.04
N ALA A 221 -13.00 -24.92 -4.30
CA ALA A 221 -11.60 -24.67 -4.66
C ALA A 221 -11.06 -23.36 -4.06
N TYR A 222 -11.86 -22.30 -4.04
CA TYR A 222 -11.50 -21.02 -3.40
C TYR A 222 -11.29 -21.17 -1.89
N ASN A 223 -12.22 -21.82 -1.18
CA ASN A 223 -12.06 -22.07 0.26
C ASN A 223 -10.89 -23.02 0.57
N SER A 224 -10.64 -24.04 -0.26
CA SER A 224 -9.43 -24.87 -0.16
C SER A 224 -8.15 -24.05 -0.36
N ALA A 225 -8.14 -23.10 -1.29
CA ALA A 225 -7.00 -22.21 -1.49
C ALA A 225 -6.78 -21.28 -0.30
N CYS A 226 -7.84 -20.70 0.27
CA CYS A 226 -7.74 -19.87 1.47
C CYS A 226 -7.13 -20.66 2.65
N ALA A 227 -7.49 -21.93 2.84
CA ALA A 227 -6.87 -22.80 3.82
C ALA A 227 -5.35 -22.99 3.59
N LEU A 228 -4.94 -23.19 2.33
CA LEU A 228 -3.53 -23.33 1.95
C LEU A 228 -2.73 -22.03 2.15
N ILE A 229 -3.36 -20.88 1.95
CA ILE A 229 -2.76 -19.55 2.18
C ILE A 229 -2.50 -19.30 3.67
N GLU A 230 -3.44 -19.66 4.55
CA GLU A 230 -3.21 -19.61 6.00
C GLU A 230 -2.07 -20.56 6.44
N MET A 231 -2.01 -21.75 5.84
CA MET A 231 -0.93 -22.73 6.05
C MET A 231 0.39 -22.37 5.33
N ARG A 232 0.47 -21.22 4.64
CA ARG A 232 1.66 -20.73 3.92
C ARG A 232 2.12 -21.55 2.71
N ASP A 233 1.34 -22.53 2.26
CA ASP A 233 1.56 -23.18 0.97
C ASP A 233 0.96 -22.34 -0.16
N PHE A 234 1.63 -21.23 -0.46
CA PHE A 234 1.25 -20.34 -1.54
C PHE A 234 1.36 -21.00 -2.93
N ARG A 235 2.07 -22.14 -3.08
CA ARG A 235 2.17 -22.84 -4.37
C ARG A 235 0.93 -23.68 -4.63
N ALA A 236 0.55 -24.53 -3.67
CA ALA A 236 -0.71 -25.28 -3.77
C ALA A 236 -1.91 -24.30 -3.82
N ALA A 237 -1.87 -23.18 -3.09
CA ALA A 237 -2.90 -22.16 -3.19
C ALA A 237 -3.04 -21.55 -4.60
N GLU A 238 -1.94 -21.33 -5.32
CA GLU A 238 -1.98 -20.84 -6.71
C GLU A 238 -2.68 -21.85 -7.63
N GLU A 239 -2.34 -23.13 -7.54
CA GLU A 239 -2.97 -24.20 -8.32
C GLU A 239 -4.49 -24.26 -8.05
N MET A 240 -4.90 -24.15 -6.79
CA MET A 240 -6.30 -24.20 -6.38
C MET A 240 -7.09 -22.94 -6.78
N LEU A 241 -6.47 -21.75 -6.80
CA LEU A 241 -7.10 -20.53 -7.32
C LEU A 241 -7.23 -20.53 -8.84
N LEU A 242 -6.27 -21.11 -9.55
CA LEU A 242 -6.36 -21.32 -11.01
C LEU A 242 -7.43 -22.36 -11.36
N LEU A 243 -7.60 -23.41 -10.55
CA LEU A 243 -8.73 -24.34 -10.66
C LEU A 243 -10.06 -23.63 -10.39
N ALA A 244 -10.17 -22.87 -9.30
CA ALA A 244 -11.37 -22.10 -8.95
C ALA A 244 -11.76 -21.14 -10.09
N ARG A 245 -10.80 -20.39 -10.64
CA ARG A 245 -11.07 -19.49 -11.77
C ARG A 245 -11.57 -20.24 -12.99
N ARG A 246 -10.98 -21.40 -13.33
CA ARG A 246 -11.40 -22.19 -14.50
C ARG A 246 -12.82 -22.72 -14.34
N VAL A 247 -13.08 -23.44 -13.24
CA VAL A 247 -14.42 -24.01 -12.97
C VAL A 247 -15.47 -22.91 -12.87
N GLY A 248 -15.12 -21.76 -12.29
CA GLY A 248 -16.00 -20.60 -12.25
C GLY A 248 -16.27 -19.98 -13.61
N GLN A 249 -15.26 -19.83 -14.47
CA GLN A 249 -15.45 -19.35 -15.84
C GLN A 249 -16.29 -20.33 -16.67
N GLU A 250 -16.08 -21.64 -16.54
CA GLU A 250 -16.87 -22.68 -17.22
C GLU A 250 -18.34 -22.63 -16.78
N VAL A 251 -18.62 -22.69 -15.47
CA VAL A 251 -20.00 -22.67 -14.93
C VAL A 251 -20.74 -21.37 -15.24
N LEU A 252 -20.11 -20.20 -15.09
CA LEU A 252 -20.78 -18.92 -15.32
C LEU A 252 -21.00 -18.62 -16.82
N ILE A 253 -20.25 -19.26 -17.72
CA ILE A 253 -20.53 -19.25 -19.17
C ILE A 253 -21.73 -20.15 -19.49
N ASP A 254 -21.83 -21.32 -18.87
CA ASP A 254 -22.99 -22.23 -19.01
C ASP A 254 -24.29 -21.62 -18.41
N GLU A 255 -24.17 -20.66 -17.47
CA GLU A 255 -25.28 -19.83 -16.95
C GLU A 255 -25.63 -18.61 -17.85
N GLU A 256 -25.02 -18.49 -19.04
CA GLU A 256 -25.21 -17.40 -20.03
C GLU A 256 -24.83 -15.97 -19.54
N LEU A 257 -24.02 -15.82 -18.48
CA LEU A 257 -23.56 -14.49 -18.02
C LEU A 257 -22.62 -13.81 -19.02
N SER A 258 -22.62 -12.47 -19.04
CA SER A 258 -21.67 -11.71 -19.85
C SER A 258 -20.24 -11.77 -19.27
N THR A 259 -19.24 -11.54 -20.13
CA THR A 259 -17.81 -11.52 -19.75
C THR A 259 -17.47 -10.48 -18.68
N GLN A 260 -18.34 -9.48 -18.43
CA GLN A 260 -18.15 -8.56 -17.32
C GLN A 260 -18.73 -9.12 -16.02
N GLU A 261 -19.95 -9.67 -16.05
CA GLU A 261 -20.58 -10.29 -14.88
C GLU A 261 -19.76 -11.50 -14.37
N ILE A 262 -19.25 -12.34 -15.28
CA ILE A 262 -18.33 -13.45 -14.96
C ILE A 262 -17.11 -12.94 -14.18
N GLU A 263 -16.54 -11.81 -14.57
CA GLU A 263 -15.29 -11.29 -13.98
C GLU A 263 -15.54 -10.42 -12.71
N ASP A 264 -16.77 -9.94 -12.51
CA ASP A 264 -17.23 -9.36 -11.24
C ASP A 264 -17.55 -10.45 -10.20
N GLU A 265 -18.18 -11.56 -10.60
CA GLU A 265 -18.40 -12.74 -9.75
C GLU A 265 -17.06 -13.42 -9.35
N LEU A 266 -16.10 -13.50 -10.27
CA LEU A 266 -14.75 -14.05 -10.03
C LEU A 266 -13.74 -13.00 -9.49
N ALA A 267 -14.23 -11.84 -9.04
CA ALA A 267 -13.41 -10.80 -8.43
C ALA A 267 -12.63 -11.28 -7.18
N PRO A 268 -13.22 -12.02 -6.22
CA PRO A 268 -12.49 -12.48 -5.03
C PRO A 268 -11.34 -13.42 -5.37
N ILE A 269 -11.54 -14.35 -6.31
CA ILE A 269 -10.52 -15.28 -6.81
C ILE A 269 -9.39 -14.50 -7.49
N THR A 270 -9.73 -13.50 -8.29
CA THR A 270 -8.74 -12.66 -9.00
C THR A 270 -7.86 -11.87 -8.03
N VAL A 271 -8.44 -11.28 -6.98
CA VAL A 271 -7.68 -10.53 -5.95
C VAL A 271 -6.86 -11.46 -5.07
N GLN A 272 -7.38 -12.64 -4.72
CA GLN A 272 -6.65 -13.62 -3.92
C GLN A 272 -5.48 -14.23 -4.68
N LEU A 273 -5.59 -14.45 -6.00
CA LEU A 273 -4.48 -14.91 -6.84
C LEU A 273 -3.35 -13.89 -6.90
N ALA A 274 -3.68 -12.60 -7.05
CA ALA A 274 -2.69 -11.51 -6.99
C ALA A 274 -1.99 -11.42 -5.62
N TYR A 275 -2.71 -11.73 -4.52
CA TYR A 275 -2.11 -11.84 -3.19
C TYR A 275 -1.15 -13.03 -3.09
N THR A 276 -1.55 -14.21 -3.60
CA THR A 276 -0.69 -15.39 -3.65
C THR A 276 0.58 -15.13 -4.47
N HIS A 277 0.49 -14.45 -5.62
CA HIS A 277 1.67 -14.01 -6.40
C HIS A 277 2.57 -13.05 -5.61
N GLN A 278 1.99 -12.11 -4.86
CA GLN A 278 2.73 -11.22 -3.97
C GLN A 278 3.50 -11.99 -2.88
N MET A 279 2.88 -12.99 -2.25
CA MET A 279 3.51 -13.82 -1.21
C MET A 279 4.56 -14.79 -1.78
N LEU A 280 4.41 -15.24 -3.02
CA LEU A 280 5.43 -15.97 -3.79
C LEU A 280 6.60 -15.09 -4.26
N GLY A 281 6.63 -13.79 -3.91
CA GLY A 281 7.67 -12.84 -4.31
C GLY A 281 7.55 -12.34 -5.76
N ARG A 282 6.51 -12.74 -6.50
CA ARG A 282 6.23 -12.32 -7.89
C ARG A 282 5.62 -10.92 -7.95
N ARG A 283 6.39 -9.96 -7.42
CA ARG A 283 5.98 -8.58 -7.13
C ARG A 283 5.47 -7.79 -8.34
N MET A 284 5.99 -8.07 -9.54
CA MET A 284 5.55 -7.41 -10.78
C MET A 284 4.19 -7.94 -11.24
N GLU A 285 4.04 -9.27 -11.34
CA GLU A 285 2.78 -9.94 -11.69
C GLU A 285 1.63 -9.48 -10.77
N ALA A 286 1.84 -9.53 -9.45
CA ALA A 286 0.86 -9.07 -8.48
C ALA A 286 0.46 -7.59 -8.65
N LEU A 287 1.44 -6.69 -8.87
CA LEU A 287 1.19 -5.27 -9.07
C LEU A 287 0.38 -5.02 -10.35
N GLU A 288 0.74 -5.69 -11.44
CA GLU A 288 0.02 -5.61 -12.72
C GLU A 288 -1.40 -6.16 -12.60
N SER A 289 -1.60 -7.29 -11.90
CA SER A 289 -2.92 -7.86 -11.63
C SER A 289 -3.82 -6.90 -10.83
N TYR A 290 -3.35 -6.34 -9.71
CA TYR A 290 -4.15 -5.37 -8.94
C TYR A 290 -4.46 -4.10 -9.74
N VAL A 291 -3.50 -3.59 -10.53
CA VAL A 291 -3.72 -2.40 -11.36
C VAL A 291 -4.70 -2.68 -12.51
N ALA A 292 -4.62 -3.84 -13.16
CA ALA A 292 -5.55 -4.26 -14.20
C ALA A 292 -6.97 -4.45 -13.66
N PHE A 293 -7.11 -5.14 -12.52
CA PHE A 293 -8.38 -5.32 -11.82
C PHE A 293 -9.02 -3.97 -11.45
N LEU A 294 -8.32 -3.11 -10.72
CA LEU A 294 -8.84 -1.80 -10.31
C LEU A 294 -9.10 -0.84 -11.49
N LYS A 295 -8.43 -1.02 -12.64
CA LYS A 295 -8.69 -0.24 -13.85
C LYS A 295 -10.06 -0.57 -14.48
N ARG A 296 -10.56 -1.79 -14.31
CA ARG A 296 -11.87 -2.23 -14.86
C ARG A 296 -13.08 -1.66 -14.11
N LYS A 297 -12.89 -1.15 -12.88
CA LYS A 297 -13.97 -0.73 -11.96
C LYS A 297 -14.93 -1.90 -11.63
N PRO A 298 -14.43 -2.95 -10.95
CA PRO A 298 -15.25 -4.11 -10.60
C PRO A 298 -16.43 -3.70 -9.71
N ALA A 299 -17.56 -4.40 -9.86
CA ALA A 299 -18.78 -4.18 -9.08
C ALA A 299 -18.64 -4.65 -7.61
N ASP A 300 -17.76 -5.63 -7.33
CA ASP A 300 -17.51 -6.09 -5.97
C ASP A 300 -16.59 -5.13 -5.19
N ALA A 301 -17.22 -4.19 -4.49
CA ALA A 301 -16.56 -3.20 -3.63
C ALA A 301 -15.62 -3.82 -2.55
N PRO A 302 -15.94 -4.95 -1.87
CA PRO A 302 -15.01 -5.65 -1.00
C PRO A 302 -13.70 -6.04 -1.68
N SER A 303 -13.76 -6.71 -2.83
CA SER A 303 -12.57 -7.08 -3.62
C SER A 303 -11.81 -5.85 -4.09
N ALA A 304 -12.51 -4.77 -4.48
CA ALA A 304 -11.88 -3.49 -4.80
C ALA A 304 -11.13 -2.88 -3.61
N ALA A 305 -11.71 -2.91 -2.40
CA ALA A 305 -11.09 -2.40 -1.18
C ALA A 305 -9.86 -3.22 -0.77
N VAL A 306 -9.93 -4.56 -0.85
CA VAL A 306 -8.79 -5.45 -0.58
C VAL A 306 -7.68 -5.24 -1.63
N ALA A 307 -8.02 -5.16 -2.92
CA ALA A 307 -7.04 -4.91 -3.98
C ALA A 307 -6.35 -3.54 -3.85
N VAL A 308 -7.08 -2.48 -3.45
CA VAL A 308 -6.48 -1.18 -3.10
C VAL A 308 -5.50 -1.34 -1.93
N THR A 309 -5.91 -2.03 -0.87
CA THR A 309 -5.10 -2.22 0.35
C THR A 309 -3.81 -2.96 0.05
N ASN A 310 -3.88 -4.06 -0.70
CA ASN A 310 -2.72 -4.88 -1.06
C ASN A 310 -1.79 -4.18 -2.06
N LEU A 311 -2.34 -3.46 -3.05
CA LEU A 311 -1.55 -2.65 -3.99
C LEU A 311 -0.75 -1.56 -3.27
N LEU A 312 -1.26 -1.00 -2.17
CA LEU A 312 -0.56 0.00 -1.38
C LEU A 312 0.48 -0.62 -0.43
N ALA A 313 0.20 -1.79 0.14
CA ALA A 313 1.22 -2.60 0.83
C ALA A 313 2.39 -2.97 -0.12
N LEU A 314 2.12 -3.23 -1.40
CA LEU A 314 3.17 -3.39 -2.41
C LEU A 314 3.90 -2.08 -2.70
N ARG A 315 3.21 -0.97 -2.97
CA ARG A 315 3.84 0.29 -3.39
C ARG A 315 4.61 1.00 -2.27
N GLY A 316 4.22 0.85 -1.01
CA GLY A 316 4.75 1.62 0.11
C GLY A 316 4.44 3.11 -0.03
N ALA A 317 5.33 3.99 0.42
CA ALA A 317 5.18 5.45 0.31
C ALA A 317 5.33 5.99 -1.14
N ARG A 318 5.31 5.14 -2.17
CA ARG A 318 5.39 5.55 -3.58
C ARG A 318 4.01 5.96 -4.09
N ASP A 319 3.92 7.13 -4.72
CA ASP A 319 2.68 7.75 -5.21
C ASP A 319 1.61 7.96 -4.13
N VAL A 320 2.00 8.48 -2.95
CA VAL A 320 1.12 8.77 -1.79
C VAL A 320 -0.21 9.43 -2.19
N VAL A 321 -0.19 10.37 -3.15
CA VAL A 321 -1.38 11.09 -3.63
C VAL A 321 -2.34 10.19 -4.43
N ASP A 322 -1.85 9.20 -5.19
CA ASP A 322 -2.70 8.19 -5.84
C ASP A 322 -3.22 7.18 -4.82
N GLY A 323 -2.41 6.82 -3.81
CA GLY A 323 -2.81 5.92 -2.74
C GLY A 323 -3.94 6.47 -1.86
N LEU A 324 -3.81 7.71 -1.37
CA LEU A 324 -4.87 8.38 -0.63
C LEU A 324 -6.14 8.52 -1.48
N LYS A 325 -6.03 8.94 -2.76
CA LYS A 325 -7.17 9.01 -3.70
C LYS A 325 -7.86 7.67 -4.00
N ARG A 326 -7.25 6.53 -3.67
CA ARG A 326 -7.87 5.20 -3.73
C ARG A 326 -8.55 4.84 -2.42
N LEU A 327 -7.89 5.08 -1.28
CA LEU A 327 -8.46 4.82 0.04
C LEU A 327 -9.63 5.75 0.38
N ASP A 328 -9.57 7.02 -0.05
CA ASP A 328 -10.65 8.00 0.09
C ASP A 328 -11.90 7.65 -0.79
N ARG A 329 -11.88 6.53 -1.55
CA ARG A 329 -13.06 5.90 -2.20
C ARG A 329 -13.61 4.68 -1.46
N VAL A 330 -12.82 4.11 -0.55
CA VAL A 330 -13.21 2.98 0.32
C VAL A 330 -13.78 3.54 1.64
N VAL A 331 -13.24 4.67 2.08
CA VAL A 331 -13.48 5.28 3.39
C VAL A 331 -13.62 6.79 3.24
N ALA A 332 -14.63 7.37 3.89
CA ALA A 332 -14.79 8.80 4.04
C ALA A 332 -14.53 9.24 5.49
N VAL A 333 -14.09 10.49 5.65
CA VAL A 333 -14.02 11.16 6.95
C VAL A 333 -15.28 12.01 7.12
N LYS A 334 -15.97 11.89 8.26
CA LYS A 334 -17.14 12.70 8.60
C LYS A 334 -16.91 13.43 9.92
N GLU A 335 -17.38 14.67 10.02
CA GLU A 335 -17.61 15.27 11.34
C GLU A 335 -18.77 14.52 12.00
N SER A 336 -18.57 14.09 13.24
CA SER A 336 -19.63 13.57 14.10
C SER A 336 -20.44 14.76 14.61
N GLU A 337 -21.71 14.85 14.21
CA GLU A 337 -22.66 15.68 14.94
C GLU A 337 -22.80 15.10 16.35
N GLY A 338 -22.13 15.75 17.31
CA GLY A 338 -22.14 15.31 18.69
C GLY A 338 -23.56 15.25 19.24
N LYS A 339 -24.12 14.04 19.32
CA LYS A 339 -25.38 13.79 20.04
C LYS A 339 -25.17 14.19 21.49
N ALA A 340 -25.68 15.37 21.86
CA ALA A 340 -25.67 15.84 23.22
C ALA A 340 -26.36 14.81 24.13
N GLY A 341 -25.55 14.07 24.90
CA GLY A 341 -26.05 13.16 25.92
C GLY A 341 -26.82 13.97 26.94
N LYS A 342 -28.15 13.82 26.97
CA LYS A 342 -29.04 14.64 27.78
C LYS A 342 -29.12 14.12 29.23
N GLU A 343 -27.96 13.94 29.85
CA GLU A 343 -27.83 13.63 31.27
C GLU A 343 -27.09 14.79 31.97
N GLY A 344 -27.62 15.23 33.11
CA GLY A 344 -27.32 16.56 33.65
C GLY A 344 -26.05 16.60 34.50
N GLY A 345 -24.94 17.06 33.94
CA GLY A 345 -23.73 17.42 34.68
C GLY A 345 -23.25 18.83 34.35
N LYS A 346 -23.42 19.79 35.27
CA LYS A 346 -22.79 21.13 35.15
C LYS A 346 -21.31 21.05 35.54
N GLY A 347 -20.45 20.69 34.60
CA GLY A 347 -18.99 20.84 34.72
C GLY A 347 -18.45 21.73 33.60
N GLU A 348 -17.76 22.82 33.94
CA GLU A 348 -17.20 23.75 32.94
C GLU A 348 -15.87 23.23 32.34
N GLY A 349 -15.96 22.11 31.62
CA GLY A 349 -14.85 21.56 30.83
C GLY A 349 -14.64 22.34 29.53
N LYS A 350 -13.56 23.11 29.41
CA LYS A 350 -13.19 23.77 28.15
C LYS A 350 -12.59 22.77 27.16
N GLY A 351 -13.30 22.52 26.06
CA GLY A 351 -12.68 22.01 24.83
C GLY A 351 -12.86 20.52 24.53
N GLU A 352 -14.07 19.98 24.67
CA GLU A 352 -14.41 18.74 23.96
C GLU A 352 -14.34 19.00 22.45
N GLY A 353 -13.35 18.38 21.79
CA GLY A 353 -13.14 18.53 20.35
C GLY A 353 -14.25 17.85 19.55
N LYS A 354 -14.64 18.45 18.41
CA LYS A 354 -15.53 17.80 17.43
C LYS A 354 -15.00 16.40 17.12
N GLY A 355 -15.78 15.36 17.38
CA GLY A 355 -15.44 14.00 16.98
C GLY A 355 -15.33 13.90 15.46
N VAL A 356 -14.24 13.36 14.94
CA VAL A 356 -14.05 13.10 13.52
C VAL A 356 -14.03 11.59 13.33
N GLU A 357 -15.02 11.05 12.63
CA GLU A 357 -15.19 9.60 12.46
C GLU A 357 -14.80 9.13 11.06
N VAL A 358 -14.14 7.98 11.02
CA VAL A 358 -13.66 7.30 9.81
C VAL A 358 -14.70 6.24 9.42
N VAL A 359 -15.45 6.49 8.34
CA VAL A 359 -16.66 5.73 7.96
C VAL A 359 -16.46 5.03 6.62
N PHE A 360 -16.71 3.72 6.57
CA PHE A 360 -16.61 2.93 5.35
C PHE A 360 -17.79 3.18 4.40
N LEU A 361 -17.49 3.26 3.09
CA LEU A 361 -18.47 3.52 2.03
C LEU A 361 -19.15 2.23 1.54
N GLU A 362 -20.18 2.34 0.69
CA GLU A 362 -20.77 1.22 -0.07
C GLU A 362 -21.18 -0.03 0.77
N ASN A 363 -21.62 0.21 2.02
CA ASN A 363 -21.93 -0.82 3.02
C ASN A 363 -20.75 -1.74 3.41
N LEU A 364 -19.51 -1.37 3.07
CA LEU A 364 -18.28 -2.11 3.43
C LEU A 364 -18.11 -2.27 4.94
N GLU A 365 -18.70 -1.38 5.76
CA GLU A 365 -18.83 -1.53 7.21
C GLU A 365 -19.46 -2.87 7.63
N THR A 366 -20.30 -3.47 6.79
CA THR A 366 -20.95 -4.78 7.04
C THR A 366 -20.36 -5.95 6.24
N LYS A 367 -19.49 -5.66 5.26
CA LYS A 367 -18.89 -6.67 4.37
C LYS A 367 -17.42 -7.00 4.70
N LEU A 368 -16.65 -6.03 5.19
CA LEU A 368 -15.23 -6.22 5.53
C LEU A 368 -15.07 -6.76 6.96
N SER A 369 -14.15 -7.71 7.14
CA SER A 369 -13.78 -8.22 8.46
C SER A 369 -13.05 -7.16 9.30
N ARG A 370 -13.02 -7.33 10.64
CA ARG A 370 -12.30 -6.41 11.55
C ARG A 370 -10.84 -6.19 11.12
N LYS A 371 -10.16 -7.28 10.72
CA LYS A 371 -8.76 -7.26 10.22
C LYS A 371 -8.63 -6.49 8.91
N GLN A 372 -9.56 -6.67 7.96
CA GLN A 372 -9.57 -5.92 6.70
C GLN A 372 -9.81 -4.42 6.93
N LYS A 373 -10.77 -4.05 7.80
CA LYS A 373 -11.01 -2.66 8.19
C LYS A 373 -9.76 -2.03 8.81
N ALA A 374 -9.11 -2.72 9.75
CA ALA A 374 -7.88 -2.26 10.38
C ALA A 374 -6.78 -1.98 9.34
N ALA A 375 -6.54 -2.90 8.40
CA ALA A 375 -5.54 -2.75 7.34
C ALA A 375 -5.84 -1.55 6.40
N VAL A 376 -7.11 -1.31 6.06
CA VAL A 376 -7.54 -0.13 5.26
C VAL A 376 -7.23 1.17 6.01
N VAL A 377 -7.61 1.28 7.28
CA VAL A 377 -7.39 2.50 8.08
C VAL A 377 -5.90 2.70 8.39
N LEU A 378 -5.15 1.62 8.66
CA LEU A 378 -3.71 1.67 8.90
C LEU A 378 -2.94 2.14 7.67
N ASN A 379 -3.25 1.60 6.48
CA ASN A 379 -2.64 2.07 5.24
C ASN A 379 -3.03 3.54 4.93
N ARG A 380 -4.23 3.99 5.29
CA ARG A 380 -4.61 5.42 5.20
C ARG A 380 -3.78 6.27 6.16
N PHE A 381 -3.66 5.87 7.42
CA PHE A 381 -2.87 6.54 8.45
C PHE A 381 -1.40 6.70 8.05
N LEU A 382 -0.74 5.61 7.64
CA LEU A 382 0.67 5.64 7.23
C LEU A 382 0.91 6.56 6.02
N LEU A 383 -0.01 6.56 5.05
CA LEU A 383 0.06 7.47 3.90
C LEU A 383 -0.24 8.94 4.26
N LEU A 384 -1.07 9.22 5.27
CA LEU A 384 -1.30 10.57 5.78
C LEU A 384 -0.08 11.11 6.53
N VAL A 385 0.57 10.29 7.35
CA VAL A 385 1.85 10.62 8.01
C VAL A 385 2.94 10.89 6.95
N ALA A 386 3.04 10.06 5.91
CA ALA A 386 3.95 10.29 4.78
C ALA A 386 3.60 11.55 3.96
N ALA A 387 2.31 11.89 3.83
CA ALA A 387 1.84 13.13 3.20
C ALA A 387 1.97 14.37 4.09
N ASN A 388 2.42 14.23 5.34
CA ASN A 388 2.42 15.27 6.37
C ASN A 388 1.03 15.89 6.66
N ARG A 389 -0.05 15.11 6.44
CA ARG A 389 -1.45 15.45 6.77
C ARG A 389 -1.77 14.96 8.20
N LEU A 390 -1.08 15.55 9.18
CA LEU A 390 -0.99 14.99 10.53
C LEU A 390 -2.32 15.04 11.30
N ASP A 391 -3.14 16.07 11.10
CA ASP A 391 -4.46 16.20 11.77
C ASP A 391 -5.44 15.08 11.34
N GLU A 392 -5.42 14.68 10.07
CA GLU A 392 -6.23 13.56 9.58
C GLU A 392 -5.69 12.20 10.04
N ALA A 393 -4.37 12.07 10.20
CA ALA A 393 -3.77 10.89 10.82
C ALA A 393 -4.19 10.80 12.30
N ARG A 394 -4.15 11.92 13.04
CA ARG A 394 -4.63 12.04 14.42
C ARG A 394 -6.10 11.63 14.55
N ALA A 395 -6.96 12.13 13.66
CA ALA A 395 -8.38 11.77 13.60
C ALA A 395 -8.64 10.28 13.31
N SER A 396 -7.67 9.56 12.73
CA SER A 396 -7.80 8.14 12.43
C SER A 396 -7.47 7.22 13.63
N LEU A 397 -6.78 7.73 14.67
CA LEU A 397 -6.33 6.93 15.81
C LEU A 397 -7.46 6.28 16.63
N PRO A 398 -8.56 6.97 17.01
CA PRO A 398 -9.64 6.33 17.77
C PRO A 398 -10.33 5.19 17.00
N CYS A 399 -10.33 5.25 15.67
CA CYS A 399 -10.86 4.18 14.83
C CYS A 399 -9.90 2.97 14.81
N LEU A 400 -8.58 3.22 14.77
CA LEU A 400 -7.56 2.17 14.90
C LEU A 400 -7.60 1.50 16.29
N GLU A 401 -7.67 2.27 17.37
CA GLU A 401 -7.80 1.79 18.76
C GLU A 401 -9.01 0.84 18.91
N ARG A 402 -10.17 1.20 18.35
CA ARG A 402 -11.38 0.34 18.32
C ARG A 402 -11.21 -0.92 17.47
N LEU A 403 -10.41 -0.87 16.40
CA LEU A 403 -10.23 -1.98 15.46
C LEU A 403 -9.11 -2.95 15.86
N LEU A 404 -8.11 -2.50 16.63
CA LEU A 404 -6.88 -3.23 16.98
C LEU A 404 -6.64 -3.32 18.50
N PRO A 405 -7.48 -3.99 19.30
CA PRO A 405 -7.18 -4.22 20.72
C PRO A 405 -6.24 -5.41 20.98
N ASP A 406 -6.23 -6.41 20.09
CA ASP A 406 -5.68 -7.74 20.40
C ASP A 406 -4.34 -8.08 19.70
N THR A 407 -3.92 -7.30 18.69
CA THR A 407 -2.85 -7.74 17.76
C THR A 407 -1.78 -6.70 17.39
N GLU A 408 -2.08 -5.40 17.40
CA GLU A 408 -1.11 -4.34 17.11
C GLU A 408 -1.40 -3.13 18.00
N ASP A 409 -0.40 -2.65 18.74
CA ASP A 409 -0.61 -1.47 19.59
C ASP A 409 -0.84 -0.19 18.76
N PRO A 410 -1.89 0.60 19.04
CA PRO A 410 -2.02 1.95 18.53
C PRO A 410 -1.00 2.92 19.16
N LEU A 411 -0.38 2.56 20.29
CA LEU A 411 0.56 3.39 21.04
C LEU A 411 1.85 3.73 20.25
N PRO A 412 2.57 2.79 19.61
CA PRO A 412 3.62 3.07 18.62
C PRO A 412 3.18 4.02 17.50
N LEU A 413 1.97 3.86 16.95
CA LEU A 413 1.45 4.72 15.87
C LEU A 413 1.22 6.15 16.38
N HIS A 414 0.67 6.30 17.59
CA HIS A 414 0.51 7.59 18.26
C HIS A 414 1.88 8.24 18.55
N ALA A 415 2.86 7.47 19.05
CA ALA A 415 4.21 7.93 19.31
C ALA A 415 4.91 8.42 18.02
N ALA A 416 4.84 7.64 16.93
CA ALA A 416 5.39 8.04 15.63
C ALA A 416 4.73 9.33 15.08
N LEU A 417 3.41 9.48 15.26
CA LEU A 417 2.70 10.72 14.91
C LEU A 417 3.19 11.92 15.73
N LEU A 418 3.38 11.77 17.05
CA LEU A 418 3.89 12.84 17.92
C LEU A 418 5.32 13.24 17.56
N ILE A 419 6.20 12.27 17.22
CA ILE A 419 7.54 12.56 16.71
C ILE A 419 7.45 13.36 15.40
N LYS A 420 6.50 13.01 14.51
CA LYS A 420 6.28 13.74 13.24
C LYS A 420 5.68 15.13 13.44
N GLU A 421 4.86 15.33 14.47
CA GLU A 421 4.36 16.64 14.94
C GLU A 421 5.45 17.47 15.66
N GLY A 422 6.62 16.89 15.96
CA GLY A 422 7.67 17.53 16.76
C GLY A 422 7.39 17.60 18.26
N ARG A 423 6.38 16.87 18.75
CA ARG A 423 5.93 16.83 20.16
C ARG A 423 6.62 15.70 20.93
N THR A 424 7.95 15.75 20.97
CA THR A 424 8.81 14.76 21.62
C THR A 424 8.44 14.49 23.08
N ASP A 425 8.04 15.53 23.81
CA ASP A 425 7.88 15.50 25.27
C ASP A 425 6.75 14.57 25.75
N ALA A 426 5.76 14.31 24.89
CA ALA A 426 4.65 13.39 25.15
C ALA A 426 4.95 11.93 24.75
N VAL A 427 6.08 11.66 24.09
CA VAL A 427 6.44 10.32 23.63
C VAL A 427 6.87 9.41 24.78
N PRO A 428 7.71 9.83 25.75
CA PRO A 428 8.12 8.98 26.87
C PRO A 428 6.95 8.46 27.71
N SER A 429 5.90 9.25 27.94
CA SER A 429 4.72 8.80 28.71
C SER A 429 3.91 7.73 27.97
N ILE A 430 3.80 7.83 26.64
CA ILE A 430 3.12 6.82 25.80
C ILE A 430 3.96 5.54 25.71
N LEU A 431 5.28 5.65 25.54
CA LEU A 431 6.18 4.48 25.55
C LEU A 431 6.30 3.83 26.94
N ALA A 432 6.18 4.60 28.03
CA ALA A 432 6.09 4.06 29.38
C ALA A 432 4.80 3.24 29.58
N SER A 433 3.66 3.71 29.05
CA SER A 433 2.41 2.93 29.07
C SER A 433 2.51 1.63 28.26
N LEU A 434 3.23 1.66 27.12
CA LEU A 434 3.52 0.48 26.29
C LEU A 434 4.39 -0.55 27.01
N ALA A 435 5.38 -0.10 27.80
CA ALA A 435 6.22 -0.96 28.63
C ALA A 435 5.47 -1.52 29.85
N ALA A 436 4.64 -0.71 30.51
CA ALA A 436 3.83 -1.12 31.67
C ALA A 436 2.72 -2.10 31.31
N ALA A 437 2.12 -1.99 30.12
CA ALA A 437 1.05 -2.86 29.63
C ALA A 437 1.53 -4.25 29.16
N SER A 438 2.63 -4.78 29.73
CA SER A 438 3.30 -6.01 29.30
C SER A 438 3.15 -7.15 30.34
N PRO A 439 2.03 -7.89 30.36
CA PRO A 439 1.89 -9.06 31.22
C PRO A 439 2.81 -10.21 30.77
N ALA A 440 3.26 -11.04 31.71
CA ALA A 440 4.21 -12.13 31.47
C ALA A 440 3.61 -13.38 30.78
N THR A 441 2.60 -13.20 29.92
CA THR A 441 1.81 -14.30 29.31
C THR A 441 1.40 -13.98 27.87
N ALA A 442 2.34 -14.18 26.93
CA ALA A 442 2.03 -14.38 25.52
C ALA A 442 2.79 -15.64 25.05
N PRO A 443 2.13 -16.62 24.40
CA PRO A 443 2.81 -17.82 23.94
C PRO A 443 3.81 -17.47 22.82
N ALA A 444 4.95 -18.17 22.78
CA ALA A 444 6.04 -17.89 21.85
C ALA A 444 5.78 -18.34 20.40
N ASP A 445 4.52 -18.60 20.03
CA ASP A 445 4.13 -19.11 18.72
C ASP A 445 2.83 -18.44 18.22
N SER A 446 2.97 -17.21 17.73
CA SER A 446 1.99 -16.58 16.84
C SER A 446 2.71 -15.68 15.85
N GLY A 447 3.11 -16.24 14.70
CA GLY A 447 3.74 -15.51 13.60
C GLY A 447 2.78 -14.56 12.88
N SER A 448 2.40 -13.45 13.53
CA SER A 448 1.52 -12.42 12.97
C SER A 448 2.25 -11.58 11.92
N GLU A 449 1.87 -11.74 10.65
CA GLU A 449 2.46 -11.02 9.52
C GLU A 449 2.02 -9.55 9.45
N THR A 450 2.70 -8.64 10.17
CA THR A 450 2.57 -7.19 9.94
C THR A 450 3.90 -6.46 9.76
N GLY A 451 4.94 -7.18 9.29
CA GLY A 451 6.26 -6.61 8.95
C GLY A 451 6.27 -5.47 7.92
N GLY A 452 5.14 -5.21 7.25
CA GLY A 452 4.95 -4.03 6.38
C GLY A 452 4.90 -2.70 7.13
N ALA A 453 4.51 -2.69 8.41
CA ALA A 453 4.52 -1.47 9.22
C ALA A 453 5.97 -1.02 9.48
N ALA A 454 6.75 -1.80 10.23
CA ALA A 454 8.11 -1.46 10.66
C ALA A 454 9.03 -0.95 9.54
N ALA A 455 8.97 -1.56 8.35
CA ALA A 455 9.79 -1.16 7.21
C ALA A 455 9.46 0.26 6.67
N ALA A 456 8.22 0.72 6.78
CA ALA A 456 7.78 2.02 6.26
C ALA A 456 8.20 3.20 7.16
N TRP A 457 8.54 2.95 8.43
CA TRP A 457 8.69 4.03 9.42
C TRP A 457 10.02 4.79 9.23
N GLY A 458 11.06 4.12 8.70
CA GLY A 458 12.31 4.77 8.28
C GLY A 458 12.13 5.76 7.11
N GLU A 459 11.39 5.37 6.06
CA GLU A 459 11.09 6.26 4.94
C GLU A 459 10.19 7.44 5.36
N ALA A 460 9.12 7.18 6.13
CA ALA A 460 8.19 8.22 6.59
C ALA A 460 8.83 9.23 7.57
N ALA A 461 9.85 8.82 8.32
CA ALA A 461 10.63 9.71 9.20
C ALA A 461 11.52 10.70 8.43
N GLY A 462 11.78 10.49 7.14
CA GLY A 462 12.68 11.31 6.32
C GLY A 462 14.14 10.85 6.30
N GLY A 463 14.42 9.64 6.81
CA GLY A 463 15.74 9.02 6.73
C GLY A 463 16.02 8.42 5.35
N ALA A 464 16.78 9.11 4.50
CA ALA A 464 17.21 8.60 3.20
C ALA A 464 18.32 7.54 3.35
N GLY A 465 17.97 6.30 3.73
CA GLY A 465 18.95 5.26 4.05
C GLY A 465 18.55 3.83 3.66
N ALA A 466 19.40 3.20 2.83
CA ALA A 466 19.59 1.75 2.71
C ALA A 466 18.36 0.83 2.46
N GLY A 467 17.82 0.86 1.23
CA GLY A 467 17.02 -0.26 0.72
C GLY A 467 17.89 -1.46 0.31
N ALA A 468 18.25 -2.34 1.26
CA ALA A 468 18.88 -3.64 1.00
C ALA A 468 18.64 -4.62 2.17
N GLY A 469 18.19 -5.85 1.87
CA GLY A 469 18.02 -6.92 2.86
C GLY A 469 16.59 -7.38 3.13
N ALA A 470 15.79 -7.61 2.09
CA ALA A 470 14.53 -8.37 2.22
C ALA A 470 14.85 -9.88 2.32
N GLY A 471 15.13 -10.36 3.54
CA GLY A 471 15.47 -11.75 3.80
C GLY A 471 15.54 -12.04 5.31
N ALA A 472 15.13 -13.25 5.69
CA ALA A 472 14.73 -13.66 7.05
C ALA A 472 13.48 -12.93 7.59
N GLY A 473 12.47 -13.69 7.99
CA GLY A 473 11.26 -13.16 8.62
C GLY A 473 11.49 -12.87 10.10
N GLY A 474 11.18 -11.66 10.53
CA GLY A 474 11.28 -11.23 11.92
C GLY A 474 10.84 -9.78 12.06
N GLY A 475 9.62 -9.55 12.56
CA GLY A 475 9.18 -8.22 12.97
C GLY A 475 9.92 -7.81 14.25
N TYR A 476 10.13 -6.51 14.45
CA TYR A 476 10.65 -6.02 15.72
C TYR A 476 9.64 -6.31 16.84
N SER A 477 10.14 -6.76 17.99
CA SER A 477 9.31 -6.93 19.18
C SER A 477 8.72 -5.59 19.62
N ARG A 478 7.66 -5.63 20.44
CA ARG A 478 7.05 -4.46 21.08
C ARG A 478 8.11 -3.58 21.78
N VAL A 479 9.06 -4.22 22.46
CA VAL A 479 10.16 -3.58 23.19
C VAL A 479 11.22 -2.98 22.25
N GLN A 480 11.61 -3.69 21.19
CA GLN A 480 12.53 -3.15 20.18
C GLN A 480 11.92 -1.93 19.47
N SER A 481 10.64 -2.01 19.13
CA SER A 481 9.88 -0.91 18.52
C SER A 481 9.78 0.29 19.46
N ALA A 482 9.54 0.07 20.75
CA ALA A 482 9.53 1.11 21.77
C ALA A 482 10.89 1.80 21.91
N ARG A 483 12.00 1.04 22.00
CA ARG A 483 13.37 1.58 22.09
C ARG A 483 13.75 2.39 20.85
N LEU A 484 13.37 1.93 19.65
CA LEU A 484 13.60 2.68 18.39
C LEU A 484 12.86 4.03 18.38
N LEU A 485 11.60 4.07 18.85
CA LEU A 485 10.82 5.30 18.97
C LEU A 485 11.37 6.22 20.07
N SER A 486 11.82 5.67 21.20
CA SER A 486 12.48 6.43 22.27
C SER A 486 13.77 7.09 21.77
N ALA A 487 14.63 6.31 21.08
CA ALA A 487 15.86 6.81 20.48
C ALA A 487 15.59 7.92 19.43
N GLN A 488 14.56 7.74 18.59
CA GLN A 488 14.17 8.75 17.60
C GLN A 488 13.62 10.02 18.26
N ALA A 489 12.80 9.91 19.29
CA ALA A 489 12.28 11.06 20.04
C ALA A 489 13.40 11.81 20.77
N ALA A 490 14.30 11.11 21.44
CA ALA A 490 15.48 11.67 22.10
C ALA A 490 16.40 12.39 21.10
N ALA A 491 16.64 11.80 19.91
CA ALA A 491 17.43 12.44 18.86
C ALA A 491 16.77 13.72 18.32
N MET A 492 15.44 13.71 18.14
CA MET A 492 14.69 14.91 17.73
C MET A 492 14.68 16.00 18.82
N ALA A 493 14.73 15.62 20.10
CA ALA A 493 14.87 16.52 21.24
C ALA A 493 16.33 16.98 21.50
N GLY A 494 17.31 16.53 20.70
CA GLY A 494 18.73 16.84 20.87
C GLY A 494 19.42 16.11 22.04
N GLN A 495 18.78 15.10 22.62
CA GLN A 495 19.29 14.28 23.72
C GLN A 495 20.20 13.15 23.21
N TRP A 496 21.29 13.52 22.53
CA TRP A 496 22.14 12.58 21.75
C TRP A 496 22.63 11.36 22.53
N ALA A 497 23.05 11.54 23.79
CA ALA A 497 23.52 10.46 24.66
C ALA A 497 22.41 9.45 25.01
N GLN A 498 21.19 9.93 25.27
CA GLN A 498 20.03 9.07 25.53
C GLN A 498 19.61 8.32 24.26
N ALA A 499 19.61 9.00 23.11
CA ALA A 499 19.33 8.38 21.82
C ALA A 499 20.32 7.26 21.47
N ALA A 500 21.62 7.48 21.74
CA ALA A 500 22.65 6.46 21.56
C ALA A 500 22.49 5.27 22.52
N GLY A 501 22.10 5.52 23.77
CA GLY A 501 21.83 4.46 24.75
C GLY A 501 20.64 3.58 24.37
N GLU A 502 19.52 4.19 24.02
CA GLU A 502 18.28 3.49 23.61
C GLU A 502 18.47 2.69 22.31
N LEU A 503 19.15 3.27 21.32
CA LEU A 503 19.47 2.57 20.05
C LEU A 503 20.51 1.45 20.26
N GLY A 504 21.48 1.65 21.15
CA GLY A 504 22.48 0.64 21.49
C GLY A 504 21.89 -0.56 22.24
N ALA A 505 20.78 -0.35 22.95
CA ALA A 505 20.02 -1.39 23.64
C ALA A 505 19.05 -2.18 22.72
N VAL A 506 19.05 -1.96 21.39
CA VAL A 506 18.19 -2.74 20.47
C VAL A 506 18.91 -4.03 20.02
N GLU A 507 18.74 -5.06 20.83
CA GLU A 507 19.27 -6.41 20.61
C GLU A 507 18.99 -6.93 19.19
N GLY A 508 19.98 -7.62 18.61
CA GLY A 508 19.87 -8.24 17.27
C GLY A 508 20.13 -7.29 16.09
N ILE A 509 20.06 -5.96 16.26
CA ILE A 509 20.44 -4.99 15.21
C ILE A 509 21.65 -4.12 15.53
N GLN A 510 22.08 -4.07 16.79
CA GLN A 510 23.16 -3.22 17.31
C GLN A 510 24.45 -3.17 16.44
N HIS A 511 24.85 -4.28 15.83
CA HIS A 511 26.07 -4.38 15.01
C HIS A 511 25.83 -4.18 13.49
N ARG A 512 24.59 -3.98 13.03
CA ARG A 512 24.31 -3.78 11.58
C ARG A 512 24.92 -2.44 11.13
N PRO A 513 25.62 -2.34 9.98
CA PRO A 513 26.41 -1.15 9.63
C PRO A 513 25.67 0.20 9.68
N ALA A 514 24.38 0.24 9.34
CA ALA A 514 23.57 1.46 9.46
C ALA A 514 23.30 1.88 10.91
N VAL A 515 23.12 0.91 11.82
CA VAL A 515 22.96 1.14 13.27
C VAL A 515 24.30 1.56 13.88
N VAL A 516 25.41 0.90 13.50
CA VAL A 516 26.76 1.30 13.93
C VAL A 516 27.08 2.74 13.50
N ALA A 517 26.85 3.09 12.24
CA ALA A 517 27.11 4.44 11.74
C ALA A 517 26.25 5.52 12.40
N THR A 518 24.98 5.22 12.74
CA THR A 518 24.11 6.18 13.44
C THR A 518 24.43 6.28 14.93
N LEU A 519 24.84 5.18 15.59
CA LEU A 519 25.37 5.22 16.95
C LEU A 519 26.65 6.04 17.05
N MET A 520 27.56 5.94 16.08
CA MET A 520 28.78 6.76 16.01
C MET A 520 28.43 8.25 15.88
N ASP A 521 27.57 8.63 14.94
CA ASP A 521 27.12 10.02 14.74
C ASP A 521 26.40 10.59 15.98
N LEU A 522 25.53 9.82 16.63
CA LEU A 522 24.87 10.22 17.88
C LEU A 522 25.88 10.41 19.03
N LYS A 523 26.87 9.52 19.16
CA LYS A 523 27.90 9.62 20.19
C LYS A 523 28.90 10.74 19.94
N GLU A 524 29.33 10.96 18.69
CA GLU A 524 30.18 12.09 18.30
C GLU A 524 29.49 13.42 18.64
N ARG A 525 28.18 13.55 18.37
CA ARG A 525 27.36 14.71 18.78
C ARG A 525 27.17 14.84 20.29
N ALA A 526 27.22 13.73 21.04
CA ALA A 526 27.25 13.72 22.50
C ALA A 526 28.63 14.07 23.09
N GLY A 527 29.69 14.12 22.28
CA GLY A 527 31.08 14.25 22.71
C GLY A 527 31.75 12.94 23.17
N ASP A 528 31.04 11.81 23.08
CA ASP A 528 31.51 10.47 23.48
C ASP A 528 32.33 9.80 22.35
N VAL A 529 33.47 10.39 22.01
CA VAL A 529 34.36 9.89 20.94
C VAL A 529 34.89 8.49 21.28
N ALA A 530 35.32 8.26 22.52
CA ALA A 530 35.85 6.97 22.97
C ALA A 530 34.77 5.87 22.96
N GLY A 531 33.53 6.20 23.35
CA GLY A 531 32.42 5.27 23.26
C GLY A 531 31.87 5.08 21.85
N ALA A 532 32.16 5.97 20.90
CA ALA A 532 31.89 5.76 19.47
C ALA A 532 32.93 4.82 18.83
N GLU A 533 34.20 4.97 19.21
CA GLU A 533 35.31 4.06 18.87
C GLU A 533 34.99 2.63 19.37
N ALA A 534 34.59 2.48 20.63
CA ALA A 534 34.18 1.19 21.20
C ALA A 534 32.99 0.53 20.47
N VAL A 535 32.06 1.32 19.92
CA VAL A 535 30.90 0.79 19.16
C VAL A 535 31.31 0.21 17.81
N VAL A 536 32.22 0.87 17.08
CA VAL A 536 32.69 0.34 15.79
C VAL A 536 33.63 -0.84 15.97
N ASP A 537 34.49 -0.83 16.99
CA ASP A 537 35.39 -1.96 17.28
C ASP A 537 34.61 -3.21 17.72
N ALA A 538 33.63 -3.06 18.62
CA ALA A 538 32.74 -4.16 19.00
C ALA A 538 31.94 -4.71 17.80
N ALA A 539 31.58 -3.89 16.81
CA ALA A 539 30.98 -4.36 15.57
C ALA A 539 31.99 -5.12 14.69
N VAL A 540 33.22 -4.63 14.53
CA VAL A 540 34.29 -5.33 13.79
C VAL A 540 34.58 -6.70 14.41
N GLU A 541 34.63 -6.82 15.73
CA GLU A 541 34.77 -8.10 16.43
C GLU A 541 33.54 -9.00 16.24
N TRP A 542 32.32 -8.46 16.35
CA TRP A 542 31.10 -9.25 16.15
C TRP A 542 31.03 -9.88 14.75
N TRP A 543 31.29 -9.09 13.69
CA TRP A 543 31.34 -9.57 12.29
C TRP A 543 32.59 -10.40 11.96
N ARG A 544 33.62 -10.37 12.82
CA ARG A 544 34.75 -11.31 12.74
C ARG A 544 34.38 -12.68 13.28
N ASN A 545 33.55 -12.75 14.32
CA ASN A 545 33.25 -13.99 15.05
C ASN A 545 31.97 -14.69 14.55
N HIS A 546 30.93 -13.94 14.15
CA HIS A 546 29.64 -14.49 13.70
C HIS A 546 29.63 -14.84 12.20
N MET A 547 30.59 -15.66 11.75
CA MET A 547 30.66 -16.11 10.37
C MET A 547 29.78 -17.35 10.13
N ASP A 548 28.48 -17.14 9.86
CA ASP A 548 27.67 -18.19 9.24
C ASP A 548 28.16 -18.46 7.81
N VAL A 549 28.28 -19.74 7.46
CA VAL A 549 29.08 -20.23 6.32
C VAL A 549 28.34 -20.06 4.98
N SER A 550 27.05 -19.70 5.03
CA SER A 550 26.13 -19.67 3.90
C SER A 550 26.32 -18.53 2.88
N SER A 551 26.95 -17.41 3.25
CA SER A 551 26.97 -16.17 2.43
C SER A 551 28.29 -15.37 2.48
N ALA A 552 29.42 -16.08 2.50
CA ALA A 552 30.75 -15.55 2.82
C ALA A 552 31.24 -14.31 2.02
N THR A 553 30.79 -14.08 0.78
CA THR A 553 31.26 -12.95 -0.06
C THR A 553 30.75 -11.60 0.44
N ASP A 554 29.45 -11.51 0.72
CA ASP A 554 28.81 -10.24 1.05
C ASP A 554 29.16 -9.84 2.50
N LEU A 555 29.21 -10.84 3.39
CA LEU A 555 29.69 -10.73 4.77
C LEU A 555 31.15 -10.21 4.85
N ALA A 556 32.04 -10.69 3.97
CA ALA A 556 33.41 -10.20 3.90
C ALA A 556 33.47 -8.69 3.54
N SER A 557 32.63 -8.25 2.59
CA SER A 557 32.57 -6.84 2.18
C SER A 557 32.07 -5.92 3.31
N ILE A 558 31.13 -6.39 4.13
CA ILE A 558 30.63 -5.67 5.31
C ILE A 558 31.77 -5.47 6.31
N ARG A 559 32.51 -6.53 6.65
CA ARG A 559 33.65 -6.47 7.57
C ARG A 559 34.77 -5.55 7.06
N GLU A 560 35.09 -5.61 5.77
CA GLU A 560 36.03 -4.68 5.12
C GLU A 560 35.54 -3.22 5.18
N SER A 561 34.23 -2.98 5.13
CA SER A 561 33.66 -1.64 5.22
C SER A 561 33.69 -1.05 6.63
N LEU A 562 33.41 -1.86 7.65
CA LEU A 562 33.44 -1.45 9.06
C LEU A 562 34.86 -1.17 9.54
N LEU A 563 35.82 -2.03 9.20
CA LEU A 563 37.23 -1.83 9.58
C LEU A 563 37.83 -0.58 8.92
N ARG A 564 37.40 -0.24 7.69
CA ARG A 564 37.75 1.04 7.06
C ARG A 564 37.14 2.23 7.79
N ALA A 565 35.86 2.13 8.19
CA ALA A 565 35.17 3.17 8.94
C ALA A 565 35.81 3.42 10.31
N ALA A 566 36.23 2.37 11.02
CA ALA A 566 37.01 2.46 12.26
C ALA A 566 38.33 3.21 12.05
N ALA A 567 39.14 2.77 11.06
CA ALA A 567 40.42 3.39 10.74
C ALA A 567 40.29 4.88 10.33
N GLU A 568 39.27 5.22 9.54
CA GLU A 568 38.97 6.60 9.17
C GLU A 568 38.48 7.44 10.36
N PHE A 569 37.64 6.89 11.25
CA PHE A 569 37.14 7.57 12.44
C PHE A 569 38.29 7.88 13.42
N LYS A 570 39.07 6.86 13.79
CA LYS A 570 40.25 6.99 14.66
C LYS A 570 41.26 8.00 14.11
N ALA A 571 41.48 8.02 12.79
CA ALA A 571 42.36 9.00 12.15
C ALA A 571 41.82 10.45 12.26
N ARG A 572 40.51 10.67 12.12
CA ARG A 572 39.89 12.01 12.24
C ARG A 572 39.95 12.57 13.67
N HIS A 573 39.83 11.71 14.67
CA HIS A 573 39.87 12.11 16.09
C HIS A 573 41.27 12.05 16.73
N GLY A 574 42.33 11.80 15.94
CA GLY A 574 43.72 11.83 16.42
C GLY A 574 44.20 10.55 17.13
N ALA A 575 43.41 9.47 17.11
CA ALA A 575 43.80 8.14 17.58
C ALA A 575 44.71 7.42 16.54
N VAL A 576 45.78 8.09 16.10
CA VAL A 576 46.55 7.74 14.90
C VAL A 576 47.22 6.36 14.99
N LYS A 577 47.55 5.88 16.19
CA LYS A 577 48.12 4.53 16.39
C LYS A 577 47.09 3.43 16.10
N GLY A 578 45.92 3.48 16.74
CA GLY A 578 44.83 2.52 16.47
C GLY A 578 44.36 2.58 15.02
N ALA A 579 44.30 3.78 14.42
CA ALA A 579 44.03 3.93 13.00
C ALA A 579 45.06 3.20 12.11
N ALA A 580 46.37 3.31 12.43
CA ALA A 580 47.42 2.60 11.69
C ALA A 580 47.28 1.07 11.84
N ASP A 581 46.96 0.57 13.03
CA ASP A 581 46.76 -0.86 13.26
C ASP A 581 45.55 -1.40 12.48
N ASP A 582 44.43 -0.67 12.46
CA ASP A 582 43.24 -1.01 11.67
C ASP A 582 43.51 -0.96 10.16
N TRP A 583 44.24 0.05 9.67
CA TRP A 583 44.68 0.10 8.27
C TRP A 583 45.60 -1.07 7.92
N GLN A 584 46.49 -1.49 8.83
CA GLN A 584 47.35 -2.65 8.63
C GLN A 584 46.53 -3.96 8.62
N ALA A 585 45.52 -4.09 9.48
CA ALA A 585 44.59 -5.21 9.47
C ALA A 585 43.78 -5.26 8.16
N LEU A 586 43.24 -4.13 7.70
CA LEU A 586 42.51 -4.03 6.43
C LEU A 586 43.41 -4.38 5.24
N ARG A 587 44.68 -3.93 5.22
CA ARG A 587 45.65 -4.28 4.18
C ARG A 587 45.88 -5.79 4.08
N LYS A 588 45.92 -6.51 5.22
CA LYS A 588 46.05 -7.98 5.28
C LYS A 588 44.77 -8.70 4.85
N MET A 589 43.61 -8.17 5.24
CA MET A 589 42.31 -8.84 5.08
C MET A 589 41.58 -8.54 3.77
N ALA A 590 41.91 -7.44 3.08
CA ALA A 590 41.18 -6.97 1.91
C ALA A 590 41.21 -7.96 0.74
N SER A 591 40.05 -8.17 0.13
CA SER A 591 39.83 -8.96 -1.08
C SER A 591 40.35 -8.27 -2.34
N THR A 592 40.01 -6.99 -2.54
CA THR A 592 40.34 -6.25 -3.77
C THR A 592 41.67 -5.48 -3.69
N GLN A 593 42.36 -5.36 -4.84
CA GLN A 593 43.62 -4.61 -4.91
C GLN A 593 43.41 -3.12 -4.62
N THR A 594 42.27 -2.54 -5.02
CA THR A 594 41.93 -1.14 -4.72
C THR A 594 41.86 -0.88 -3.22
N LEU A 595 41.25 -1.78 -2.44
CA LEU A 595 41.20 -1.67 -0.99
C LEU A 595 42.59 -1.85 -0.35
N LYS A 596 43.46 -2.72 -0.90
CA LYS A 596 44.86 -2.84 -0.44
C LYS A 596 45.65 -1.55 -0.66
N THR A 597 45.46 -0.88 -1.81
CA THR A 597 46.10 0.42 -2.09
C THR A 597 45.54 1.53 -1.20
N GLN A 598 44.23 1.58 -0.97
CA GLN A 598 43.61 2.54 -0.04
C GLN A 598 44.11 2.32 1.39
N ALA A 599 44.16 1.07 1.86
CA ALA A 599 44.65 0.73 3.19
C ALA A 599 46.15 1.04 3.36
N LEU A 600 46.97 0.86 2.32
CA LEU A 600 48.37 1.29 2.33
C LEU A 600 48.51 2.81 2.40
N ALA A 601 47.70 3.57 1.65
CA ALA A 601 47.73 5.04 1.71
C ALA A 601 47.25 5.59 3.07
N GLY A 602 46.20 4.99 3.65
CA GLY A 602 45.72 5.29 5.00
C GLY A 602 46.78 4.96 6.06
N LEU A 603 47.41 3.79 5.97
CA LEU A 603 48.51 3.37 6.84
C LEU A 603 49.68 4.36 6.78
N VAL A 604 50.18 4.72 5.58
CA VAL A 604 51.26 5.72 5.40
C VAL A 604 50.87 7.08 5.99
N SER A 605 49.62 7.51 5.81
CA SER A 605 49.13 8.79 6.34
C SER A 605 49.06 8.82 7.87
N CYS A 606 48.89 7.66 8.50
CA CYS A 606 48.91 7.52 9.96
C CYS A 606 50.35 7.34 10.48
N THR A 607 51.15 6.44 9.90
CA THR A 607 52.53 6.21 10.35
C THR A 607 53.41 7.43 10.14
N ALA A 608 53.19 8.27 9.12
CA ALA A 608 53.96 9.50 8.92
C ALA A 608 53.89 10.50 10.11
N GLN A 609 52.88 10.38 10.98
CA GLN A 609 52.72 11.21 12.18
C GLN A 609 53.33 10.58 13.44
N VAL A 610 53.75 9.32 13.39
CA VAL A 610 54.22 8.52 14.54
C VAL A 610 55.65 8.01 14.35
N ASP A 611 55.98 7.55 13.15
CA ASP A 611 57.31 7.12 12.69
C ASP A 611 57.46 7.38 11.17
N PRO A 612 58.10 8.48 10.77
CA PRO A 612 58.39 8.77 9.36
C PRO A 612 59.23 7.69 8.66
N ALA A 613 60.11 6.98 9.38
CA ALA A 613 61.06 6.04 8.78
C ALA A 613 60.45 4.69 8.39
N THR A 614 59.29 4.31 8.96
CA THR A 614 58.44 3.25 8.39
C THR A 614 57.45 3.80 7.37
N ALA A 615 56.99 5.05 7.50
CA ALA A 615 56.13 5.69 6.51
C ALA A 615 56.80 5.79 5.12
N GLU A 616 58.07 6.19 5.04
CA GLU A 616 58.84 6.22 3.77
C GLU A 616 58.96 4.85 3.10
N LYS A 617 59.22 3.80 3.89
CA LYS A 617 59.31 2.42 3.41
C LYS A 617 57.98 1.95 2.82
N LEU A 618 56.88 2.18 3.54
CA LEU A 618 55.53 1.84 3.11
C LEU A 618 55.07 2.70 1.92
N ALA A 619 55.52 3.95 1.83
CA ALA A 619 55.24 4.83 0.68
C ALA A 619 55.92 4.33 -0.61
N SER A 620 57.08 3.68 -0.52
CA SER A 620 57.75 3.05 -1.68
C SER A 620 56.97 1.86 -2.28
N GLU A 621 56.01 1.31 -1.54
CA GLU A 621 55.13 0.23 -1.99
C GLU A 621 53.86 0.74 -2.71
N LEU A 622 53.62 2.06 -2.74
CA LEU A 622 52.46 2.65 -3.41
C LEU A 622 52.61 2.63 -4.94
N PRO A 623 51.54 2.33 -5.71
CA PRO A 623 51.60 2.37 -7.15
C PRO A 623 51.76 3.81 -7.67
N PRO A 624 52.57 4.04 -8.73
CA PRO A 624 52.77 5.38 -9.28
C PRO A 624 51.49 5.96 -9.87
N MET A 625 51.20 7.21 -9.52
CA MET A 625 50.00 7.93 -9.97
C MET A 625 50.04 8.19 -11.50
N PRO A 626 49.00 7.82 -12.27
CA PRO A 626 48.95 8.09 -13.71
C PRO A 626 49.06 9.60 -14.01
N GLY A 627 50.02 9.98 -14.85
CA GLY A 627 50.19 11.35 -15.34
C GLY A 627 50.99 12.30 -14.44
N THR A 628 51.56 11.85 -13.31
CA THR A 628 52.37 12.73 -12.43
C THR A 628 53.84 12.85 -12.81
N SER A 629 54.29 12.15 -13.86
CA SER A 629 55.69 12.07 -14.31
C SER A 629 56.32 13.36 -14.86
N GLY A 630 55.59 14.49 -14.80
CA GLY A 630 56.07 15.83 -15.14
C GLY A 630 55.74 16.90 -14.09
N LEU A 631 55.36 16.50 -12.86
CA LEU A 631 55.07 17.43 -11.76
C LEU A 631 56.32 17.61 -10.88
N ASP A 632 57.00 18.76 -11.01
CA ASP A 632 58.01 19.15 -10.02
C ASP A 632 57.34 19.57 -8.71
N VAL A 633 57.47 18.72 -7.69
CA VAL A 633 56.98 18.94 -6.33
C VAL A 633 57.60 20.21 -5.72
N SER A 634 58.84 20.55 -6.07
CA SER A 634 59.55 21.74 -5.58
C SER A 634 58.83 23.03 -6.02
N SER A 635 58.51 23.15 -7.32
CA SER A 635 57.74 24.27 -7.87
C SER A 635 56.31 24.38 -7.32
N LEU A 636 55.73 23.25 -6.87
CA LEU A 636 54.40 23.21 -6.26
C LEU A 636 54.43 23.68 -4.80
N LEU A 637 55.45 23.29 -4.03
CA LEU A 637 55.67 23.77 -2.65
C LEU A 637 56.11 25.24 -2.60
N GLN A 638 56.86 25.71 -3.59
CA GLN A 638 57.25 27.11 -3.73
C GLN A 638 56.15 28.01 -4.31
N ARG A 639 55.11 27.44 -4.93
CA ARG A 639 53.94 28.22 -5.37
C ARG A 639 53.14 28.64 -4.14
N PRO A 640 52.82 29.93 -3.98
CA PRO A 640 51.82 30.36 -3.00
C PRO A 640 50.54 29.57 -3.21
N GLY A 641 50.00 29.00 -2.12
CA GLY A 641 48.78 28.20 -2.16
C GLY A 641 47.64 28.95 -2.86
N PRO A 642 46.72 28.25 -3.55
CA PRO A 642 45.70 28.88 -4.37
C PRO A 642 44.82 29.79 -3.51
N SER A 643 45.08 31.10 -3.56
CA SER A 643 44.36 32.10 -2.77
C SER A 643 42.91 32.22 -3.23
N ALA A 644 42.06 31.41 -2.61
CA ALA A 644 40.62 31.47 -2.80
C ALA A 644 40.13 32.90 -2.51
N PHE A 645 39.63 33.56 -3.55
CA PHE A 645 38.93 34.85 -3.49
C PHE A 645 39.74 36.11 -3.12
N SER A 646 41.00 36.23 -3.59
CA SER A 646 41.67 37.55 -3.65
C SER A 646 42.28 37.89 -5.02
N HIS A 647 41.74 38.92 -5.67
CA HIS A 647 42.34 39.52 -6.87
C HIS A 647 43.51 40.49 -6.56
N SER A 648 43.86 40.75 -5.29
CA SER A 648 44.94 41.70 -4.96
C SER A 648 46.35 41.10 -5.04
N ALA A 649 46.53 39.82 -4.69
CA ALA A 649 47.84 39.17 -4.68
C ALA A 649 48.51 39.16 -6.07
N ALA A 650 47.72 38.92 -7.12
CA ALA A 650 48.17 38.97 -8.51
C ALA A 650 48.57 40.39 -8.99
N ALA A 651 48.10 41.45 -8.32
CA ALA A 651 48.56 42.81 -8.58
C ALA A 651 49.90 43.10 -7.87
N ALA A 652 50.05 42.67 -6.61
CA ALA A 652 51.29 42.85 -5.85
C ALA A 652 52.49 42.16 -6.51
N ALA A 653 52.34 40.89 -6.92
CA ALA A 653 53.37 40.15 -7.63
C ALA A 653 53.77 40.77 -8.99
N ARG A 654 52.91 41.64 -9.56
CA ARG A 654 53.15 42.36 -10.82
C ARG A 654 53.74 43.76 -10.60
N ALA A 655 53.66 44.30 -9.38
CA ALA A 655 54.32 45.55 -8.98
C ALA A 655 55.81 45.31 -8.65
N ALA A 656 56.13 44.19 -7.98
CA ALA A 656 57.49 43.79 -7.56
C ALA A 656 58.46 43.42 -8.72
N LYS A 657 58.20 43.88 -9.95
CA LYS A 657 59.02 43.61 -11.14
C LYS A 657 59.23 44.84 -12.04
N ARG A 658 59.15 46.04 -11.46
CA ARG A 658 59.71 47.28 -12.03
C ARG A 658 60.98 47.63 -11.24
N PRO A 659 62.06 48.13 -11.87
CA PRO A 659 63.20 48.67 -11.13
C PRO A 659 62.75 49.90 -10.31
N ALA A 660 63.42 50.15 -9.19
CA ALA A 660 63.20 51.34 -8.40
C ALA A 660 63.76 52.58 -9.14
N PRO A 661 63.11 53.75 -9.03
CA PRO A 661 63.79 55.03 -9.07
C PRO A 661 64.38 55.33 -7.67
N ASP A 662 65.60 55.83 -7.62
CA ASP A 662 66.28 56.21 -6.39
C ASP A 662 65.79 57.59 -5.90
N ASP A 663 65.33 57.68 -4.64
CA ASP A 663 65.45 58.88 -3.79
C ASP A 663 64.96 58.65 -2.34
N GLU A 664 65.77 59.00 -1.34
CA GLU A 664 65.49 58.76 0.09
C GLU A 664 64.72 59.93 0.75
N SER A 665 63.48 60.23 0.33
CA SER A 665 62.73 61.35 0.93
C SER A 665 61.19 61.23 0.94
N ALA A 666 60.64 60.08 1.35
CA ALA A 666 59.17 59.89 1.41
C ALA A 666 58.62 59.04 2.59
N ALA A 667 59.47 58.44 3.43
CA ALA A 667 59.03 57.43 4.40
C ALA A 667 58.12 57.94 5.55
N ALA A 668 58.17 59.24 5.88
CA ALA A 668 57.57 59.79 7.10
C ALA A 668 56.06 60.14 7.01
N SER A 669 55.51 60.39 5.82
CA SER A 669 54.13 60.91 5.67
C SER A 669 53.05 59.83 5.47
N ALA A 670 53.45 58.60 5.14
CA ALA A 670 52.52 57.51 4.84
C ALA A 670 51.88 56.85 6.09
N ALA A 671 52.57 56.88 7.24
CA ALA A 671 52.15 56.14 8.43
C ALA A 671 50.93 56.75 9.15
N ALA A 672 50.81 58.09 9.17
CA ALA A 672 49.76 58.78 9.92
C ALA A 672 48.35 58.64 9.30
N ALA A 673 48.25 58.42 7.98
CA ALA A 673 46.98 58.44 7.24
C ALA A 673 46.16 57.13 7.33
N ALA A 674 46.69 56.07 7.96
CA ALA A 674 46.09 54.74 7.95
C ALA A 674 45.03 54.50 9.05
N SER A 675 45.11 55.22 10.18
CA SER A 675 44.29 54.96 11.37
C SER A 675 42.82 55.43 11.22
N GLU A 676 42.60 56.64 10.71
CA GLU A 676 41.33 57.35 10.85
C GLU A 676 40.25 57.00 9.79
N ARG A 677 40.12 55.73 9.40
CA ARG A 677 39.09 55.31 8.43
C ARG A 677 38.36 54.01 8.71
N ALA A 678 38.46 53.50 9.94
CA ALA A 678 37.88 52.24 10.40
C ALA A 678 36.38 52.27 10.79
N ARG A 679 35.63 53.36 10.56
CA ARG A 679 34.19 53.44 10.87
C ARG A 679 33.31 53.90 9.68
N ALA A 680 32.11 53.31 9.63
CA ALA A 680 30.92 53.69 8.85
C ALA A 680 31.08 54.04 7.34
N LYS A 681 30.88 53.07 6.44
CA LYS A 681 30.61 53.31 5.01
C LYS A 681 29.41 52.51 4.51
N LYS A 682 28.30 53.22 4.23
CA LYS A 682 27.07 52.65 3.62
C LYS A 682 27.36 52.05 2.24
N LYS A 683 26.63 50.98 1.86
CA LYS A 683 26.79 50.29 0.56
C LYS A 683 26.54 51.26 -0.61
N ARG A 684 27.60 51.72 -1.29
CA ARG A 684 27.48 52.56 -2.50
C ARG A 684 26.96 51.72 -3.67
N LYS A 685 25.84 52.11 -4.28
CA LYS A 685 25.41 51.58 -5.59
C LYS A 685 26.50 51.89 -6.63
N ARG A 686 26.86 50.93 -7.49
CA ARG A 686 27.83 51.16 -8.58
C ARG A 686 27.22 52.08 -9.65
N LYS A 687 28.05 52.87 -10.34
CA LYS A 687 27.61 53.63 -11.52
C LYS A 687 27.11 52.66 -12.60
N VAL A 688 26.03 53.01 -13.30
CA VAL A 688 25.55 52.28 -14.47
C VAL A 688 26.59 52.43 -15.59
N ILE A 689 26.95 51.31 -16.23
CA ILE A 689 27.83 51.30 -17.40
C ILE A 689 26.93 51.25 -18.64
N LEU A 690 26.94 52.33 -19.43
CA LEU A 690 26.25 52.38 -20.72
C LEU A 690 27.00 51.54 -21.77
N PRO A 691 26.31 51.03 -22.81
CA PRO A 691 26.97 50.36 -23.93
C PRO A 691 27.99 51.28 -24.63
N LYS A 692 29.10 50.71 -25.13
CA LYS A 692 30.04 51.45 -25.97
C LYS A 692 29.31 51.94 -27.24
N GLY A 693 29.33 53.25 -27.49
CA GLY A 693 28.71 53.88 -28.66
C GLY A 693 27.30 54.44 -28.44
N PHE A 694 26.79 54.50 -27.19
CA PHE A 694 25.51 55.16 -26.89
C PHE A 694 25.72 56.65 -26.55
N ASP A 695 25.16 57.54 -27.37
CA ASP A 695 25.13 58.99 -27.12
C ASP A 695 23.88 59.39 -26.31
N PRO A 696 24.01 60.03 -25.13
CA PRO A 696 22.86 60.46 -24.33
C PRO A 696 21.96 61.52 -24.98
N ALA A 697 22.45 62.31 -25.94
CA ALA A 697 21.71 63.40 -26.54
C ALA A 697 20.77 62.97 -27.68
N ASN A 698 21.04 61.82 -28.31
CA ASN A 698 20.24 61.30 -29.42
C ASN A 698 20.15 59.77 -29.32
N PRO A 699 19.20 59.22 -28.54
CA PRO A 699 19.06 57.78 -28.37
C PRO A 699 18.63 57.14 -29.69
N GLY A 700 19.51 56.33 -30.28
CA GLY A 700 19.20 55.50 -31.44
C GLY A 700 18.06 54.49 -31.17
N PRO A 701 17.56 53.81 -32.21
CA PRO A 701 16.38 52.95 -32.11
C PRO A 701 16.48 51.92 -30.98
N PRO A 702 15.35 51.60 -30.31
CA PRO A 702 15.35 50.84 -29.06
C PRO A 702 15.98 49.45 -29.23
N PRO A 703 16.69 48.94 -28.20
CA PRO A 703 17.42 47.69 -28.30
C PRO A 703 16.48 46.49 -28.48
N ASP A 704 16.84 45.61 -29.42
CA ASP A 704 16.28 44.29 -29.74
C ASP A 704 15.24 43.74 -28.72
N PRO A 705 13.95 43.64 -29.10
CA PRO A 705 12.90 43.11 -28.25
C PRO A 705 13.14 41.68 -27.73
N GLU A 706 13.94 40.85 -28.39
CA GLU A 706 14.26 39.50 -27.91
C GLU A 706 15.43 39.47 -26.91
N ARG A 707 16.03 40.63 -26.60
CA ARG A 707 17.25 40.71 -25.78
C ARG A 707 17.07 40.30 -24.31
N TRP A 708 15.84 40.24 -23.80
CA TRP A 708 15.53 39.72 -22.46
C TRP A 708 15.22 38.21 -22.44
N LEU A 709 14.91 37.59 -23.57
CA LEU A 709 14.67 36.14 -23.65
C LEU A 709 15.97 35.35 -23.40
N PRO A 710 15.90 34.13 -22.83
CA PRO A 710 17.03 33.21 -22.76
C PRO A 710 17.72 33.02 -24.12
N ARG A 711 19.05 32.91 -24.16
CA ARG A 711 19.82 32.93 -25.42
C ARG A 711 19.62 31.72 -26.35
N ARG A 712 18.69 30.82 -26.02
CA ARG A 712 18.22 29.68 -26.84
C ARG A 712 16.88 29.95 -27.53
N GLU A 713 16.10 30.91 -27.03
CA GLU A 713 14.74 31.25 -27.46
C GLU A 713 14.69 32.47 -28.38
N ARG A 714 15.83 33.10 -28.64
CA ARG A 714 15.98 34.22 -29.59
C ARG A 714 16.07 33.68 -31.01
N SER A 715 15.42 34.35 -31.96
CA SER A 715 15.51 34.14 -33.42
C SER A 715 16.95 34.02 -33.93
N SER A 716 17.89 34.78 -33.33
CA SER A 716 19.32 34.75 -33.67
C SER A 716 20.07 33.47 -33.22
N PHE A 717 19.43 32.55 -32.49
CA PHE A 717 20.09 31.35 -31.95
C PHE A 717 20.28 30.26 -33.00
N ARG A 718 21.49 30.18 -33.59
CA ARG A 718 21.93 29.01 -34.36
C ARG A 718 22.62 27.98 -33.44
N PRO A 719 22.02 26.80 -33.17
CA PRO A 719 22.69 25.73 -32.43
C PRO A 719 23.86 25.14 -33.23
N LYS A 720 24.95 24.75 -32.55
CA LYS A 720 26.12 24.13 -33.19
C LYS A 720 25.76 22.75 -33.76
N LYS A 721 26.26 22.46 -34.97
CA LYS A 721 25.76 21.43 -35.91
C LYS A 721 25.98 19.96 -35.50
N LYS A 722 26.30 19.64 -34.24
CA LYS A 722 26.63 18.27 -33.79
C LYS A 722 25.56 17.63 -32.89
N ASP A 723 24.86 18.41 -32.07
CA ASP A 723 23.84 17.92 -31.13
C ASP A 723 22.43 18.05 -31.71
N LYS A 724 22.12 17.26 -32.74
CA LYS A 724 20.83 17.30 -33.46
C LYS A 724 19.87 16.13 -33.16
N ARG A 725 20.03 15.47 -32.01
CA ARG A 725 19.07 14.50 -31.45
C ARG A 725 18.85 14.81 -29.97
N LYS A 726 17.58 14.84 -29.55
CA LYS A 726 17.07 15.37 -28.26
C LYS A 726 17.39 16.85 -27.98
N VAL A 727 16.51 17.72 -28.45
CA VAL A 727 16.19 18.99 -27.79
C VAL A 727 14.69 18.98 -27.49
N ASP A 728 14.30 18.16 -26.53
CA ASP A 728 12.93 18.15 -26.01
C ASP A 728 12.70 19.45 -25.20
N VAL A 729 11.58 20.12 -25.43
CA VAL A 729 11.25 21.40 -24.78
C VAL A 729 10.84 21.13 -23.32
N ARG A 730 11.83 21.09 -22.42
CA ARG A 730 11.60 20.93 -20.98
C ARG A 730 11.11 22.23 -20.34
N GLY A 731 9.87 22.59 -20.63
CA GLY A 731 9.14 23.64 -19.91
C GLY A 731 8.89 23.28 -18.44
N ALA A 732 8.50 24.28 -17.65
CA ALA A 732 8.08 24.06 -16.26
C ALA A 732 6.76 23.27 -16.20
N GLN A 733 6.56 22.49 -15.14
CA GLN A 733 5.31 21.78 -14.91
C GLN A 733 4.18 22.76 -14.58
N GLY A 734 2.99 22.57 -15.17
CA GLY A 734 1.77 23.27 -14.71
C GLY A 734 1.09 24.21 -15.70
N ALA A 735 1.05 23.90 -17.01
CA ALA A 735 0.14 24.56 -17.95
C ALA A 735 -0.47 23.55 -18.92
N ALA A 736 -1.78 23.32 -18.82
CA ALA A 736 -2.54 22.57 -19.82
C ALA A 736 -3.10 23.57 -20.84
N VAL A 737 -2.79 23.37 -22.13
CA VAL A 737 -3.38 24.15 -23.22
C VAL A 737 -4.05 23.19 -24.19
N VAL A 738 -5.37 23.28 -24.25
CA VAL A 738 -6.24 22.57 -25.20
C VAL A 738 -5.92 23.04 -26.62
N LYS A 739 -5.95 22.14 -27.60
CA LYS A 739 -5.96 22.52 -29.02
C LYS A 739 -7.18 21.96 -29.74
N GLY A 740 -8.28 22.71 -29.64
CA GLY A 740 -9.42 22.60 -30.56
C GLY A 740 -9.09 23.20 -31.93
N GLU A 741 -10.04 23.11 -32.86
CA GLU A 741 -9.82 23.27 -34.31
C GLU A 741 -10.32 24.61 -34.89
N LYS A 742 -10.16 24.72 -36.23
CA LYS A 742 -10.75 25.68 -37.19
C LYS A 742 -10.06 27.06 -37.29
N ALA A 743 -10.12 27.77 -38.42
CA ALA A 743 -10.89 27.54 -39.67
C ALA A 743 -10.11 27.91 -40.95
N GLU A 744 -10.50 27.30 -42.08
CA GLU A 744 -10.63 27.82 -43.48
C GLU A 744 -9.47 28.61 -44.16
N GLY A 745 -9.27 28.57 -45.48
CA GLY A 745 -9.92 27.86 -46.61
C GLY A 745 -9.16 28.16 -47.93
N GLY A 746 -9.49 27.67 -49.13
CA GLY A 746 -10.52 26.71 -49.55
C GLY A 746 -10.55 26.54 -51.09
N GLY A 747 -11.11 25.43 -51.60
CA GLY A 747 -11.20 25.08 -53.04
C GLY A 747 -10.11 24.09 -53.52
N VAL A 748 -10.30 23.21 -54.51
CA VAL A 748 -11.36 22.97 -55.54
C VAL A 748 -11.01 21.60 -56.20
N VAL A 749 -11.86 20.60 -56.54
CA VAL A 749 -13.29 20.21 -56.30
C VAL A 749 -13.44 18.67 -56.47
N GLY A 750 -14.56 18.08 -56.02
CA GLY A 750 -14.99 16.68 -56.30
C GLY A 750 -14.51 15.65 -55.26
N GLY A 751 -15.30 14.68 -54.78
CA GLY A 751 -16.67 14.23 -55.13
C GLY A 751 -16.64 12.82 -55.77
N LEU A 752 -17.46 11.82 -55.41
CA LEU A 752 -18.63 11.76 -54.51
C LEU A 752 -18.76 10.35 -53.84
N SER A 753 -19.86 10.14 -53.10
CA SER A 753 -20.42 8.88 -52.53
C SER A 753 -20.20 7.57 -53.31
N GLY A 754 -20.30 6.38 -52.71
CA GLY A 754 -20.71 6.00 -51.34
C GLY A 754 -21.22 4.55 -51.27
N ASP A 755 -21.72 4.13 -50.09
CA ASP A 755 -22.41 2.84 -49.80
C ASP A 755 -21.64 1.53 -50.08
N GLY A 756 -22.16 0.39 -49.59
CA GLY A 756 -21.74 -0.95 -50.03
C GLY A 756 -21.37 -1.98 -48.96
N ASP A 757 -22.37 -2.81 -48.62
CA ASP A 757 -22.29 -4.15 -48.02
C ASP A 757 -21.33 -5.14 -48.77
N GLY A 758 -21.06 -6.32 -48.20
CA GLY A 758 -20.76 -7.52 -49.02
C GLY A 758 -19.53 -8.36 -48.62
N GLY A 759 -19.76 -9.41 -47.82
CA GLY A 759 -18.74 -10.34 -47.29
C GLY A 759 -17.93 -11.24 -48.26
N LYS A 760 -17.14 -12.14 -47.63
CA LYS A 760 -16.23 -13.18 -48.19
C LYS A 760 -14.88 -12.69 -48.76
N GLY A 761 -13.79 -13.47 -48.74
CA GLY A 761 -13.59 -14.76 -48.05
C GLY A 761 -12.42 -15.60 -48.60
N GLY A 762 -11.57 -16.15 -47.72
CA GLY A 762 -10.43 -17.04 -48.05
C GLY A 762 -9.15 -16.30 -48.51
N GLY A 763 -7.95 -16.88 -48.41
CA GLY A 763 -7.54 -18.12 -47.73
C GLY A 763 -6.19 -18.68 -48.23
N LYS A 764 -5.51 -19.51 -47.41
CA LYS A 764 -4.29 -20.33 -47.73
C LYS A 764 -2.96 -19.53 -47.91
N THR A 765 -1.90 -19.76 -47.09
CA THR A 765 -0.84 -20.82 -47.10
C THR A 765 0.04 -20.84 -48.37
N SER A 766 1.35 -21.13 -48.37
CA SER A 766 2.41 -21.32 -47.34
C SER A 766 3.75 -21.70 -48.02
N ALA A 767 4.91 -21.48 -47.39
CA ALA A 767 6.24 -22.06 -47.74
C ALA A 767 6.84 -21.59 -49.11
N ALA A 768 8.09 -21.09 -49.17
CA ALA A 768 9.39 -21.81 -49.31
C ALA A 768 9.67 -22.36 -50.74
N ALA A 769 10.90 -22.52 -51.23
CA ALA A 769 12.21 -21.88 -50.98
C ALA A 769 13.25 -22.40 -52.01
N ALA A 770 14.14 -21.55 -52.54
CA ALA A 770 15.33 -21.98 -53.32
C ALA A 770 16.34 -20.82 -53.54
N ALA A 771 17.62 -21.04 -53.90
CA ALA A 771 18.69 -21.76 -53.16
C ALA A 771 20.07 -21.60 -53.86
N ALA A 772 21.04 -20.91 -53.23
CA ALA A 772 22.49 -20.98 -53.48
C ALA A 772 23.25 -20.16 -52.40
N GLY A 773 24.44 -20.53 -51.89
CA GLY A 773 25.19 -21.79 -52.00
C GLY A 773 26.60 -21.71 -51.37
N LYS A 774 27.10 -22.86 -50.88
CA LYS A 774 28.48 -23.16 -50.40
C LYS A 774 28.99 -22.72 -49.00
N ASP A 775 28.72 -23.58 -48.02
CA ASP A 775 29.66 -24.54 -47.37
C ASP A 775 30.79 -24.10 -46.37
N LYS A 776 30.86 -24.85 -45.24
CA LYS A 776 31.88 -24.97 -44.13
C LYS A 776 32.22 -23.70 -43.30
N GLY A 777 32.44 -23.75 -41.97
CA GLY A 777 32.57 -24.85 -40.99
C GLY A 777 34.03 -25.23 -40.69
N GLY A 778 34.52 -25.37 -39.44
CA GLY A 778 33.92 -25.17 -38.11
C GLY A 778 34.88 -25.62 -36.97
N ASP A 779 34.44 -25.50 -35.71
CA ASP A 779 35.08 -25.98 -34.46
C ASP A 779 36.42 -25.32 -34.01
N GLY A 780 36.85 -25.58 -32.76
CA GLY A 780 37.98 -24.94 -32.08
C GLY A 780 38.95 -25.91 -31.37
N GLY A 781 39.99 -25.37 -30.72
CA GLY A 781 41.08 -26.17 -30.14
C GLY A 781 41.81 -25.53 -28.96
N LYS A 782 42.42 -26.36 -28.10
CA LYS A 782 43.05 -25.98 -26.82
C LYS A 782 44.59 -26.01 -26.86
N LYS A 783 45.18 -25.21 -25.95
CA LYS A 783 46.51 -25.35 -25.29
C LYS A 783 47.81 -24.94 -26.03
N LYS A 784 48.63 -24.22 -25.25
CA LYS A 784 50.11 -24.20 -25.15
C LYS A 784 50.97 -23.83 -26.38
N GLY A 785 51.77 -22.77 -26.22
CA GLY A 785 53.21 -22.99 -25.99
C GLY A 785 54.24 -22.11 -26.72
N GLY A 786 54.80 -21.11 -26.02
CA GLY A 786 56.12 -20.52 -26.33
C GLY A 786 56.24 -19.60 -27.55
N GLY A 787 57.47 -19.18 -27.89
CA GLY A 787 57.78 -18.61 -29.22
C GLY A 787 58.34 -17.18 -29.32
N ARG A 788 58.56 -16.46 -28.21
CA ARG A 788 59.28 -15.16 -28.08
C ARG A 788 60.23 -14.76 -29.25
N LYS A 789 59.79 -13.88 -30.16
CA LYS A 789 60.58 -12.97 -31.04
C LYS A 789 59.61 -12.09 -31.85
N GLY A 790 59.78 -10.78 -32.02
CA GLY A 790 60.69 -9.83 -31.36
C GLY A 790 60.78 -8.49 -32.12
N ARG A 791 60.93 -7.37 -31.39
CA ARG A 791 61.32 -6.01 -31.87
C ARG A 791 60.67 -5.50 -33.19
N ARG A 792 59.77 -4.53 -33.06
CA ARG A 792 60.20 -3.13 -33.01
C ARG A 792 59.23 -2.28 -32.19
#